data_AF-A0A847VCV6-F1
#
_entry.id   AF-A0A847VCV6-F1
#
_cell.length_a   1.000
_cell.length_b   1.000
_cell.length_c   1.000
_cell.angle_alpha   90.00
_cell.angle_beta   90.00
_cell.angle_gamma   90.00
#
_symmetry.space_group_name_H-M   'P 1'
#
loop_
_entity.id
_entity.type
_entity.pdbx_description
1 polymer ?
#
loop_
_entity_poly.entity_id
_entity_poly.type
_entity_poly.pdbx_seq_one_letter_code
_entity_poly.pdbx_strand_id
1 'polypeptide(L)'
;MKIDKKKYLKFGLFLCFFLLLPFGFVYLKTRYDFYAYSPYDVIISDITPNSAIISWKTDHSVPSYVLLNEKLIGSGEYEEFHRIKIENLEPDSFYSFNISNGKRLWSHPVKKGKQSLSAFALDEFFFITKDEIHHIYLPDEEYLEVNPGELIYVALYDQESGKYSDVKSQYANRYGGVVFDKASFQGVNPLTSVLHNVMYLDNYPIQSKMPTFTSSAYASSGVNCNQKIPNQKSNAVSKEAFVEIANNWSGNRGKNYAQECYNDVVYRAKRAGIDPAFALTIWLKESGASNYTIKPKYADTVEDFGIHGKKNVPPRDFDTQINYFLSLKHKAQCPGLTPWESWANVYRTGSCNTNNPNGRQIGLSYLNDVQRLYRWLTNGKNLPGSVSGFKTIDPIYEELEPKCCAVKLIGKEKFIGVFNEHTNGKSCEELWIPSTKGLNGIVQYPVRLESKESKVSCEHEYKGVCCNLRNRIMWYPQEICELPITQIQSEKSCNNYEGPKACYLRDGKFVWLPILIGDDYELGISNETSCNERNMIKDYTIKLYRGINFIGFDFSPLYHNREILSSELLEIYPQILLIANFKEYEWQDIVIKTSTIPYAGNDFTFEQNRGYLFTVSEDITITLDGWKNSVVYYDDFDKGWQLVGGTLYTQSGWASKLISDLKLNNIDIETVAIWSNEVGFFNYRREEGEEIYGEDVPLEDTKGVFIRAY
;
A
#
# COMPACT_ATOMS: atom_id res chain seq x y z
N MET A 1 -44.82 1.70 -78.43
CA MET A 1 -44.94 1.56 -76.96
C MET A 1 -44.91 2.95 -76.35
N LYS A 2 -46.05 3.54 -75.93
CA LYS A 2 -46.09 4.89 -75.33
C LYS A 2 -45.55 4.80 -73.91
N ILE A 3 -44.33 5.25 -73.71
CA ILE A 3 -43.68 5.33 -72.41
C ILE A 3 -44.40 6.41 -71.58
N ASP A 4 -45.06 6.00 -70.51
CA ASP A 4 -45.81 6.89 -69.62
C ASP A 4 -44.85 7.70 -68.76
N LYS A 5 -44.44 8.88 -69.25
CA LYS A 5 -43.47 9.79 -68.59
C LYS A 5 -43.84 10.11 -67.13
N LYS A 6 -45.13 10.08 -66.77
CA LYS A 6 -45.57 10.30 -65.38
C LYS A 6 -45.18 9.15 -64.46
N LYS A 7 -45.11 7.91 -64.94
CA LYS A 7 -44.65 6.76 -64.15
C LYS A 7 -43.16 6.80 -63.87
N TYR A 8 -42.35 7.22 -64.85
CA TYR A 8 -40.89 7.34 -64.68
C TYR A 8 -40.49 8.49 -63.75
N LEU A 9 -41.20 9.63 -63.81
CA LEU A 9 -40.97 10.73 -62.86
C LEU A 9 -41.33 10.32 -61.42
N LYS A 10 -42.45 9.62 -61.24
CA LYS A 10 -42.84 9.08 -59.92
C LYS A 10 -41.85 8.02 -59.42
N PHE A 11 -41.37 7.14 -60.30
CA PHE A 11 -40.36 6.14 -59.96
C PHE A 11 -39.00 6.78 -59.64
N GLY A 12 -38.58 7.81 -60.38
CA GLY A 12 -37.36 8.57 -60.10
C GLY A 12 -37.42 9.34 -58.77
N LEU A 13 -38.54 9.99 -58.47
CA LEU A 13 -38.77 10.64 -57.16
C LEU A 13 -38.80 9.63 -56.01
N PHE A 14 -39.44 8.47 -56.22
CA PHE A 14 -39.44 7.37 -55.26
C PHE A 14 -38.02 6.84 -55.03
N LEU A 15 -37.24 6.62 -56.10
CA LEU A 15 -35.84 6.18 -56.00
C LEU A 15 -34.98 7.22 -55.26
N CYS A 16 -35.12 8.51 -55.56
CA CYS A 16 -34.43 9.59 -54.83
C CYS A 16 -34.81 9.62 -53.35
N PHE A 17 -36.09 9.45 -53.01
CA PHE A 17 -36.53 9.37 -51.62
C PHE A 17 -35.89 8.19 -50.89
N PHE A 18 -35.86 7.01 -51.53
CA PHE A 18 -35.19 5.82 -50.98
C PHE A 18 -33.67 5.95 -50.92
N LEU A 19 -33.04 6.72 -51.81
CA LEU A 19 -31.61 7.03 -51.75
C LEU A 19 -31.27 8.06 -50.66
N LEU A 20 -32.19 8.98 -50.34
CA LEU A 20 -32.00 9.98 -49.27
C LEU A 20 -32.27 9.42 -47.87
N LEU A 21 -33.09 8.37 -47.73
CA LEU A 21 -33.38 7.73 -46.43
C LEU A 21 -32.12 7.26 -45.68
N PRO A 22 -31.14 6.56 -46.31
CA PRO A 22 -29.87 6.20 -45.68
C PRO A 22 -29.07 7.42 -45.21
N PHE A 23 -29.00 8.49 -46.02
CA PHE A 23 -28.30 9.72 -45.64
C PHE A 23 -28.97 10.41 -44.46
N GLY A 24 -30.31 10.48 -44.46
CA GLY A 24 -31.08 11.01 -43.33
C GLY A 24 -30.88 10.19 -42.06
N PHE A 25 -30.86 8.85 -42.15
CA PHE A 25 -30.60 7.97 -41.02
C PHE A 25 -29.18 8.12 -40.48
N VAL A 26 -28.17 8.17 -41.34
CA VAL A 26 -26.76 8.39 -40.92
C VAL A 26 -26.61 9.77 -40.28
N TYR A 27 -27.24 10.82 -40.83
CA TYR A 27 -27.22 12.16 -40.24
C TYR A 27 -27.88 12.19 -38.85
N LEU A 28 -29.07 11.61 -38.71
CA LEU A 28 -29.79 11.52 -37.44
C LEU A 28 -29.02 10.69 -36.40
N LYS A 29 -28.46 9.56 -36.80
CA LYS A 29 -27.61 8.73 -35.93
C LYS A 29 -26.37 9.50 -35.48
N THR A 30 -25.71 10.21 -36.39
CA THR A 30 -24.52 11.02 -36.07
C THR A 30 -24.86 12.12 -35.07
N ARG A 31 -25.98 12.82 -35.25
CA ARG A 31 -26.51 13.83 -34.30
C ARG A 31 -26.88 13.21 -32.95
N TYR A 32 -27.56 12.07 -32.97
CA TYR A 32 -27.91 11.34 -31.77
C TYR A 32 -26.66 10.95 -30.99
N ASP A 33 -25.69 10.31 -31.63
CA ASP A 33 -24.41 9.94 -31.02
C ASP A 33 -23.66 11.18 -30.48
N PHE A 34 -23.76 12.33 -31.15
CA PHE A 34 -23.09 13.56 -30.70
C PHE A 34 -23.67 14.06 -29.39
N TYR A 35 -24.99 13.95 -29.25
CA TYR A 35 -25.72 14.34 -28.05
C TYR A 35 -25.59 13.28 -26.96
N ALA A 36 -25.73 12.00 -27.28
CA ALA A 36 -25.68 10.90 -26.31
C ALA A 36 -24.34 10.85 -25.58
N TYR A 37 -23.23 11.05 -26.31
CA TYR A 37 -21.87 11.04 -25.76
C TYR A 37 -21.36 12.41 -25.32
N SER A 38 -22.18 13.47 -25.35
CA SER A 38 -21.73 14.80 -24.96
C SER A 38 -21.49 14.90 -23.46
N PRO A 39 -20.42 15.58 -23.01
CA PRO A 39 -20.19 15.85 -21.60
C PRO A 39 -21.26 16.78 -21.01
N TYR A 40 -21.56 16.58 -19.73
CA TYR A 40 -22.39 17.47 -18.91
C TYR A 40 -21.89 17.49 -17.46
N ASP A 41 -22.42 18.41 -16.65
CA ASP A 41 -21.96 18.66 -15.27
C ASP A 41 -20.43 18.83 -15.22
N VAL A 42 -19.85 19.57 -16.17
CA VAL A 42 -18.40 19.78 -16.27
C VAL A 42 -17.96 20.75 -15.17
N ILE A 43 -17.12 20.29 -14.25
CA ILE A 43 -16.60 21.07 -13.12
C ILE A 43 -15.08 21.06 -13.17
N ILE A 44 -14.49 22.19 -12.79
CA ILE A 44 -13.06 22.30 -12.55
C ILE A 44 -12.86 22.43 -11.04
N SER A 45 -11.99 21.58 -10.50
CA SER A 45 -11.61 21.60 -9.10
C SER A 45 -10.09 21.61 -8.96
N ASP A 46 -9.62 21.90 -7.75
CA ASP A 46 -8.20 21.75 -7.37
C ASP A 46 -7.27 22.53 -8.30
N ILE A 47 -7.67 23.75 -8.63
CA ILE A 47 -6.83 24.66 -9.42
C ILE A 47 -5.67 25.12 -8.54
N THR A 48 -4.45 24.92 -9.03
CA THR A 48 -3.18 25.40 -8.48
C THR A 48 -2.48 26.31 -9.51
N PRO A 49 -1.31 26.88 -9.23
CA PRO A 49 -0.55 27.62 -10.23
C PRO A 49 -0.09 26.75 -11.42
N ASN A 50 0.10 25.44 -11.20
CA ASN A 50 0.69 24.53 -12.18
C ASN A 50 -0.21 23.36 -12.60
N SER A 51 -1.42 23.24 -12.03
CA SER A 51 -2.32 22.12 -12.27
C SER A 51 -3.79 22.46 -12.09
N ALA A 52 -4.67 21.64 -12.65
CA ALA A 52 -6.11 21.71 -12.43
C ALA A 52 -6.74 20.33 -12.66
N ILE A 53 -7.90 20.06 -12.04
CA ILE A 53 -8.65 18.81 -12.23
C ILE A 53 -9.96 19.10 -12.95
N ILE A 54 -10.17 18.44 -14.09
CA ILE A 54 -11.40 18.54 -14.87
C ILE A 54 -12.23 17.29 -14.67
N SER A 55 -13.47 17.46 -14.24
CA SER A 55 -14.42 16.38 -13.96
C SER A 55 -15.70 16.55 -14.77
N TRP A 56 -16.22 15.48 -15.36
CA TRP A 56 -17.49 15.54 -16.10
C TRP A 56 -18.22 14.20 -16.12
N LYS A 57 -19.47 14.22 -16.59
CA LYS A 57 -20.30 13.03 -16.77
C LYS A 57 -20.74 12.85 -18.21
N THR A 58 -21.03 11.61 -18.56
CA THR A 58 -21.62 11.19 -19.83
C THR A 58 -22.74 10.17 -19.57
N ASP A 59 -23.70 10.03 -20.49
CA ASP A 59 -24.81 9.06 -20.33
C ASP A 59 -24.38 7.62 -20.66
N HIS A 60 -23.22 7.47 -21.28
CA HIS A 60 -22.70 6.21 -21.75
C HIS A 60 -21.19 6.21 -21.57
N SER A 61 -20.68 5.04 -21.20
CA SER A 61 -19.25 4.81 -21.08
C SER A 61 -18.49 5.18 -22.38
N VAL A 62 -17.59 6.16 -22.28
CA VAL A 62 -16.74 6.66 -23.38
C VAL A 62 -15.30 6.86 -22.92
N PRO A 63 -14.31 6.87 -23.82
CA PRO A 63 -12.92 7.07 -23.42
C PRO A 63 -12.68 8.51 -22.93
N SER A 64 -11.97 8.64 -21.81
CA SER A 64 -11.67 9.92 -21.14
C SER A 64 -10.51 10.68 -21.80
N TYR A 65 -10.80 11.78 -22.50
CA TYR A 65 -9.77 12.71 -22.99
C TYR A 65 -10.14 14.19 -22.87
N VAL A 66 -9.13 15.01 -22.61
CA VAL A 66 -9.15 16.47 -22.72
C VAL A 66 -8.10 16.90 -23.74
N LEU A 67 -8.47 17.77 -24.67
CA LEU A 67 -7.56 18.43 -25.61
C LEU A 67 -7.25 19.84 -25.09
N LEU A 68 -6.01 20.07 -24.69
CA LEU A 68 -5.51 21.36 -24.20
C LEU A 68 -4.25 21.73 -24.99
N ASN A 69 -4.18 22.94 -25.56
CA ASN A 69 -3.04 23.42 -26.36
C ASN A 69 -2.57 22.40 -27.42
N GLU A 70 -3.52 21.84 -28.18
CA GLU A 70 -3.28 20.79 -29.20
C GLU A 70 -2.76 19.44 -28.67
N LYS A 71 -2.56 19.30 -27.35
CA LYS A 71 -2.17 18.06 -26.69
C LYS A 71 -3.38 17.32 -26.14
N LEU A 72 -3.52 16.05 -26.53
CA LEU A 72 -4.55 15.16 -25.99
C LEU A 72 -4.05 14.52 -24.69
N ILE A 73 -4.80 14.71 -23.60
CA ILE A 73 -4.47 14.29 -22.24
C ILE A 73 -5.58 13.37 -21.74
N GLY A 74 -5.25 12.18 -21.24
CA GLY A 74 -6.21 11.24 -20.66
C GLY A 74 -5.80 9.76 -20.81
N SER A 75 -6.43 8.88 -20.04
CA SER A 75 -6.15 7.43 -20.03
C SER A 75 -6.79 6.68 -21.19
N GLY A 76 -7.83 7.24 -21.81
CA GLY A 76 -8.65 6.54 -22.80
C GLY A 76 -9.53 5.43 -22.21
N GLU A 77 -9.64 5.36 -20.89
CA GLU A 77 -10.52 4.42 -20.19
C GLU A 77 -11.99 4.78 -20.40
N TYR A 78 -12.81 3.73 -20.55
CA TYR A 78 -14.22 3.85 -20.85
C TYR A 78 -15.03 4.00 -19.56
N GLU A 79 -15.51 5.21 -19.30
CA GLU A 79 -16.20 5.56 -18.05
C GLU A 79 -17.41 6.45 -18.31
N GLU A 80 -18.34 6.52 -17.36
CA GLU A 80 -19.49 7.46 -17.38
C GLU A 80 -19.22 8.71 -16.53
N PHE A 81 -18.35 8.57 -15.53
CA PHE A 81 -17.80 9.67 -14.76
C PHE A 81 -16.31 9.75 -15.05
N HIS A 82 -15.84 10.93 -15.41
CA HIS A 82 -14.48 11.15 -15.86
C HIS A 82 -13.82 12.20 -14.96
N ARG A 83 -12.55 11.99 -14.63
CA ARG A 83 -11.74 12.92 -13.83
C ARG A 83 -10.31 12.90 -14.35
N ILE A 84 -9.82 14.04 -14.82
CA ILE A 84 -8.47 14.18 -15.38
C ILE A 84 -7.73 15.30 -14.68
N LYS A 85 -6.55 15.00 -14.11
CA LYS A 85 -5.59 16.00 -13.64
C LYS A 85 -4.74 16.48 -14.83
N ILE A 86 -4.63 17.79 -14.98
CA ILE A 86 -3.76 18.46 -15.94
C ILE A 86 -2.63 19.09 -15.14
N GLU A 87 -1.39 18.88 -15.59
CA GLU A 87 -0.17 19.33 -14.92
C GLU A 87 0.74 20.09 -15.90
N ASN A 88 1.77 20.76 -15.37
CA ASN A 88 2.69 21.60 -16.12
C ASN A 88 2.00 22.80 -16.79
N LEU A 89 1.09 23.43 -16.04
CA LEU A 89 0.49 24.70 -16.41
C LEU A 89 1.37 25.86 -15.94
N GLU A 90 1.21 27.01 -16.58
CA GLU A 90 1.84 28.26 -16.19
C GLU A 90 0.93 28.98 -15.18
N PRO A 91 1.50 29.66 -14.17
CA PRO A 91 0.74 30.50 -13.23
C PRO A 91 -0.02 31.63 -13.93
N ASP A 92 -1.10 32.11 -13.30
CA ASP A 92 -1.96 33.23 -13.75
C ASP A 92 -2.29 33.22 -15.26
N SER A 93 -2.55 32.03 -15.80
CA SER A 93 -2.68 31.81 -17.24
C SER A 93 -4.07 31.30 -17.60
N PHE A 94 -4.62 31.87 -18.68
CA PHE A 94 -5.91 31.48 -19.23
C PHE A 94 -5.77 30.24 -20.12
N TYR A 95 -6.59 29.22 -19.86
CA TYR A 95 -6.64 27.97 -20.60
C TYR A 95 -8.04 27.70 -21.14
N SER A 96 -8.13 27.41 -22.43
CA SER A 96 -9.35 26.87 -23.06
C SER A 96 -9.13 25.42 -23.47
N PHE A 97 -10.11 24.56 -23.28
CA PHE A 97 -9.98 23.13 -23.54
C PHE A 97 -11.20 22.56 -24.27
N ASN A 98 -11.02 21.39 -24.88
CA ASN A 98 -12.11 20.60 -25.44
C ASN A 98 -12.14 19.23 -24.80
N ILE A 99 -13.32 18.69 -24.54
CA ILE A 99 -13.47 17.29 -24.13
C ILE A 99 -13.55 16.43 -25.39
N SER A 100 -12.93 15.24 -25.37
CA SER A 100 -12.96 14.30 -26.49
C SER A 100 -13.24 12.88 -26.05
N ASN A 101 -13.90 12.12 -26.92
CA ASN A 101 -14.03 10.67 -26.81
C ASN A 101 -13.11 9.94 -27.81
N GLY A 102 -12.03 10.58 -28.25
CA GLY A 102 -11.09 10.06 -29.25
C GLY A 102 -11.59 10.11 -30.70
N LYS A 103 -12.90 10.33 -30.92
CA LYS A 103 -13.49 10.48 -32.26
C LYS A 103 -14.08 11.86 -32.50
N ARG A 104 -14.57 12.50 -31.45
CA ARG A 104 -15.28 13.79 -31.50
C ARG A 104 -14.75 14.72 -30.43
N LEU A 105 -15.03 16.01 -30.61
CA LEU A 105 -14.60 17.10 -29.75
C LEU A 105 -15.82 17.94 -29.36
N TRP A 106 -15.86 18.34 -28.09
CA TRP A 106 -16.86 19.25 -27.54
C TRP A 106 -16.15 20.42 -26.87
N SER A 107 -16.54 21.63 -27.24
CA SER A 107 -16.02 22.90 -26.68
C SER A 107 -16.93 23.52 -25.61
N HIS A 108 -18.10 22.94 -25.40
CA HIS A 108 -19.14 23.38 -24.47
C HIS A 108 -20.07 22.20 -24.15
N PRO A 109 -20.80 22.22 -23.01
CA PRO A 109 -21.80 21.22 -22.72
C PRO A 109 -22.98 21.35 -23.70
N VAL A 110 -23.37 20.25 -24.31
CA VAL A 110 -24.53 20.20 -25.22
C VAL A 110 -25.82 19.93 -24.43
N LYS A 111 -25.69 19.31 -23.25
CA LYS A 111 -26.77 19.01 -22.32
C LYS A 111 -26.74 19.97 -21.16
N LYS A 112 -27.93 20.33 -20.67
CA LYS A 112 -28.06 21.03 -19.40
C LYS A 112 -27.78 20.05 -18.27
N GLY A 113 -26.90 20.48 -17.36
CA GLY A 113 -26.57 19.75 -16.15
C GLY A 113 -27.69 19.77 -15.10
N LYS A 114 -27.42 19.19 -13.93
CA LYS A 114 -28.32 19.29 -12.77
C LYS A 114 -28.43 20.76 -12.32
N GLN A 115 -29.65 21.21 -12.02
CA GLN A 115 -29.87 22.57 -11.53
C GLN A 115 -29.12 22.88 -10.22
N SER A 116 -28.93 21.87 -9.35
CA SER A 116 -28.15 22.02 -8.12
C SER A 116 -26.67 22.32 -8.37
N LEU A 117 -26.15 22.01 -9.56
CA LEU A 117 -24.75 22.21 -9.93
C LEU A 117 -24.53 23.48 -10.77
N SER A 118 -25.58 24.25 -11.07
CA SER A 118 -25.46 25.38 -12.00
C SER A 118 -24.54 26.50 -11.52
N ALA A 119 -24.22 26.56 -10.21
CA ALA A 119 -23.27 27.51 -9.66
C ALA A 119 -21.79 27.10 -9.90
N PHE A 120 -21.54 25.84 -10.26
CA PHE A 120 -20.20 25.25 -10.36
C PHE A 120 -19.91 24.66 -11.74
N ALA A 121 -20.94 24.21 -12.44
CA ALA A 121 -20.81 23.62 -13.77
C ALA A 121 -20.51 24.72 -14.81
N LEU A 122 -19.56 24.43 -15.68
CA LEU A 122 -19.15 25.34 -16.74
C LEU A 122 -20.15 25.37 -17.89
N ASP A 123 -20.46 26.57 -18.38
CA ASP A 123 -21.17 26.78 -19.65
C ASP A 123 -20.21 26.80 -20.85
N GLU A 124 -18.95 27.20 -20.62
CA GLU A 124 -17.86 27.22 -21.61
C GLU A 124 -16.59 26.58 -21.01
N PHE A 125 -15.84 25.85 -21.82
CA PHE A 125 -14.69 25.07 -21.34
C PHE A 125 -13.41 25.90 -21.27
N PHE A 126 -13.27 26.66 -20.19
CA PHE A 126 -12.04 27.37 -19.85
C PHE A 126 -11.81 27.47 -18.33
N PHE A 127 -10.59 27.78 -17.94
CA PHE A 127 -10.22 28.15 -16.57
C PHE A 127 -8.98 29.06 -16.55
N ILE A 128 -8.69 29.62 -15.38
CA ILE A 128 -7.50 30.43 -15.12
C ILE A 128 -6.76 29.77 -13.97
N THR A 129 -5.45 29.53 -14.12
CA THR A 129 -4.60 29.01 -13.05
C THR A 129 -4.36 30.08 -11.97
N LYS A 130 -3.97 29.63 -10.77
CA LYS A 130 -3.69 30.55 -9.67
C LYS A 130 -2.35 31.28 -9.88
N ASP A 131 -2.20 32.44 -9.25
CA ASP A 131 -0.91 33.12 -9.14
C ASP A 131 0.04 32.36 -8.21
N GLU A 132 1.35 32.58 -8.37
CA GLU A 132 2.36 31.97 -7.51
C GLU A 132 2.23 32.42 -6.05
N ILE A 133 2.30 31.45 -5.14
CA ILE A 133 2.24 31.74 -3.71
C ILE A 133 3.66 32.03 -3.20
N HIS A 134 3.92 33.28 -2.82
CA HIS A 134 5.20 33.70 -2.26
C HIS A 134 5.33 33.50 -0.74
N HIS A 135 4.21 33.32 -0.04
CA HIS A 135 4.16 33.20 1.41
C HIS A 135 3.53 31.87 1.84
N ILE A 136 4.17 31.20 2.78
CA ILE A 136 3.64 29.97 3.38
C ILE A 136 2.72 30.37 4.54
N TYR A 137 1.49 29.85 4.51
CA TYR A 137 0.54 29.96 5.61
C TYR A 137 0.42 28.61 6.31
N LEU A 138 0.06 28.61 7.59
CA LEU A 138 -0.33 27.38 8.30
C LEU A 138 -1.68 26.88 7.76
N PRO A 139 -1.95 25.56 7.80
CA PRO A 139 -3.25 25.06 7.37
C PRO A 139 -4.36 25.57 8.30
N ASP A 140 -5.51 25.91 7.73
CA ASP A 140 -6.75 26.17 8.44
C ASP A 140 -7.69 24.99 8.19
N GLU A 141 -7.54 23.92 8.97
CA GLU A 141 -8.20 22.64 8.71
C GLU A 141 -9.71 22.64 9.03
N GLU A 142 -10.51 22.14 8.10
CA GLU A 142 -11.91 21.78 8.34
C GLU A 142 -12.18 20.38 7.77
N TYR A 143 -12.89 19.55 8.52
CA TYR A 143 -13.16 18.17 8.13
C TYR A 143 -14.65 17.89 7.95
N LEU A 144 -14.95 16.95 7.07
CA LEU A 144 -16.29 16.39 6.90
C LEU A 144 -16.30 14.89 7.24
N GLU A 145 -17.47 14.44 7.67
CA GLU A 145 -17.80 13.02 7.80
C GLU A 145 -18.80 12.64 6.71
N VAL A 146 -18.34 11.79 5.81
CA VAL A 146 -19.09 11.27 4.66
C VAL A 146 -18.94 9.75 4.60
N ASN A 147 -19.31 9.09 3.50
CA ASN A 147 -19.08 7.66 3.40
C ASN A 147 -17.58 7.35 3.21
N PRO A 148 -17.09 6.23 3.76
CA PRO A 148 -15.73 5.78 3.52
C PRO A 148 -15.39 5.67 2.02
N GLY A 149 -14.26 6.23 1.60
CA GLY A 149 -13.81 6.19 0.21
C GLY A 149 -14.62 7.05 -0.77
N GLU A 150 -15.56 7.87 -0.27
CA GLU A 150 -16.38 8.74 -1.11
C GLU A 150 -15.55 9.88 -1.69
N LEU A 151 -15.62 10.09 -3.01
CA LEU A 151 -15.10 11.30 -3.64
C LEU A 151 -16.08 12.43 -3.39
N ILE A 152 -15.62 13.49 -2.74
CA ILE A 152 -16.44 14.66 -2.47
C ILE A 152 -15.88 15.89 -3.17
N TYR A 153 -16.79 16.78 -3.55
CA TYR A 153 -16.49 18.10 -4.11
C TYR A 153 -17.05 19.13 -3.15
N VAL A 154 -16.23 20.11 -2.79
CA VAL A 154 -16.57 21.11 -1.78
C VAL A 154 -16.20 22.49 -2.29
N ALA A 155 -16.98 23.49 -1.87
CA ALA A 155 -16.66 24.90 -2.01
C ALA A 155 -16.90 25.58 -0.66
N LEU A 156 -16.22 26.68 -0.39
CA LEU A 156 -16.58 27.57 0.71
C LEU A 156 -17.76 28.45 0.28
N TYR A 157 -18.75 28.56 1.15
CA TYR A 157 -19.88 29.45 0.98
C TYR A 157 -19.77 30.62 1.96
N ASP A 158 -19.70 31.82 1.41
CA ASP A 158 -19.75 33.05 2.19
C ASP A 158 -21.20 33.47 2.39
N GLN A 159 -21.65 33.42 3.64
CA GLN A 159 -23.02 33.77 4.02
C GLN A 159 -23.33 35.26 3.85
N GLU A 160 -22.32 36.13 3.90
CA GLU A 160 -22.51 37.58 3.78
C GLU A 160 -22.66 38.00 2.31
N SER A 161 -21.76 37.53 1.44
CA SER A 161 -21.80 37.88 0.01
C SER A 161 -22.70 36.97 -0.81
N GLY A 162 -23.08 35.80 -0.29
CA GLY A 162 -23.85 34.78 -1.01
C GLY A 162 -23.07 34.13 -2.15
N LYS A 163 -21.73 34.22 -2.15
CA LYS A 163 -20.84 33.67 -3.19
C LYS A 163 -20.18 32.39 -2.74
N TYR A 164 -19.78 31.58 -3.73
CA TYR A 164 -18.95 30.40 -3.53
C TYR A 164 -17.49 30.69 -3.91
N SER A 165 -16.58 29.97 -3.27
CA SER A 165 -15.19 29.87 -3.72
C SER A 165 -15.05 29.03 -4.99
N ASP A 166 -13.81 28.84 -5.42
CA ASP A 166 -13.42 27.69 -6.26
C ASP A 166 -13.73 26.34 -5.58
N VAL A 167 -13.75 25.28 -6.39
CA VAL A 167 -14.10 23.93 -5.93
C VAL A 167 -12.82 23.15 -5.62
N LYS A 168 -12.80 22.44 -4.50
CA LYS A 168 -11.77 21.43 -4.16
C LYS A 168 -12.40 20.05 -4.14
N SER A 169 -11.61 19.01 -4.40
CA SER A 169 -12.09 17.63 -4.37
C SER A 169 -11.11 16.67 -3.72
N GLN A 170 -11.62 15.77 -2.89
CA GLN A 170 -10.81 14.76 -2.23
C GLN A 170 -11.61 13.51 -1.92
N TYR A 171 -10.94 12.36 -1.87
CA TYR A 171 -11.51 11.13 -1.35
C TYR A 171 -11.50 11.13 0.18
N ALA A 172 -12.61 10.73 0.77
CA ALA A 172 -12.67 10.44 2.19
C ALA A 172 -11.93 9.15 2.53
N ASN A 173 -11.33 9.12 3.72
CA ASN A 173 -10.57 7.97 4.17
C ASN A 173 -11.48 6.77 4.50
N ARG A 174 -10.88 5.67 4.97
CA ARG A 174 -11.59 4.43 5.33
C ARG A 174 -12.64 4.56 6.45
N TYR A 175 -12.65 5.67 7.17
CA TYR A 175 -13.62 5.97 8.22
C TYR A 175 -14.65 7.02 7.78
N GLY A 176 -14.56 7.53 6.55
CA GLY A 176 -15.43 8.58 6.04
C GLY A 176 -14.96 9.99 6.38
N GLY A 177 -13.75 10.14 6.94
CA GLY A 177 -13.18 11.44 7.27
C GLY A 177 -12.36 12.03 6.12
N VAL A 178 -12.59 13.28 5.81
CA VAL A 178 -11.90 14.04 4.76
C VAL A 178 -11.60 15.44 5.27
N VAL A 179 -10.43 15.99 4.92
CA VAL A 179 -9.91 17.24 5.50
C VAL A 179 -9.54 18.20 4.38
N PHE A 180 -9.96 19.45 4.51
CA PHE A 180 -9.58 20.52 3.60
C PHE A 180 -8.88 21.63 4.36
N ASP A 181 -7.84 22.20 3.75
CA ASP A 181 -7.27 23.47 4.18
C ASP A 181 -8.11 24.61 3.61
N LYS A 182 -8.84 25.33 4.47
CA LYS A 182 -9.68 26.47 4.08
C LYS A 182 -8.86 27.59 3.46
N ALA A 183 -7.61 27.77 3.88
CA ALA A 183 -6.73 28.81 3.33
C ALA A 183 -6.38 28.56 1.85
N SER A 184 -6.55 27.34 1.35
CA SER A 184 -6.28 26.98 -0.04
C SER A 184 -7.38 27.40 -1.04
N PHE A 185 -8.56 27.81 -0.56
CA PHE A 185 -9.68 28.25 -1.37
C PHE A 185 -9.55 29.73 -1.76
N GLN A 186 -10.06 30.08 -2.94
CA GLN A 186 -10.05 31.43 -3.48
C GLN A 186 -11.46 31.92 -3.85
N GLY A 187 -11.64 33.23 -3.92
CA GLY A 187 -12.89 33.87 -4.33
C GLY A 187 -13.79 34.33 -3.17
N VAL A 188 -13.56 33.81 -1.96
CA VAL A 188 -14.25 34.22 -0.72
C VAL A 188 -13.26 34.27 0.45
N ASN A 189 -13.65 34.89 1.57
CA ASN A 189 -12.83 34.92 2.77
C ASN A 189 -12.95 33.59 3.53
N PRO A 190 -11.86 32.80 3.68
CA PRO A 190 -11.93 31.48 4.30
C PRO A 190 -12.27 31.53 5.78
N LEU A 191 -11.90 32.61 6.50
CA LEU A 191 -12.13 32.73 7.94
C LEU A 191 -13.61 32.87 8.31
N THR A 192 -14.42 33.43 7.41
CA THR A 192 -15.86 33.68 7.64
C THR A 192 -16.76 32.73 6.88
N SER A 193 -16.21 32.00 5.90
CA SER A 193 -16.97 31.09 5.06
C SER A 193 -17.07 29.70 5.67
N VAL A 194 -18.13 28.98 5.30
CA VAL A 194 -18.40 27.61 5.76
C VAL A 194 -18.24 26.62 4.62
N LEU A 195 -17.78 25.42 4.94
CA LEU A 195 -17.58 24.38 3.93
C LEU A 195 -18.93 23.82 3.44
N HIS A 196 -19.11 23.79 2.13
CA HIS A 196 -20.35 23.39 1.45
C HIS A 196 -20.07 22.20 0.53
N ASN A 197 -20.74 21.07 0.76
CA ASN A 197 -20.68 19.91 -0.13
C ASN A 197 -21.50 20.20 -1.40
N VAL A 198 -20.84 20.15 -2.56
CA VAL A 198 -21.42 20.38 -3.89
C VAL A 198 -22.42 19.27 -4.29
N MET A 199 -22.44 18.14 -3.56
CA MET A 199 -23.31 16.97 -3.80
C MET A 199 -23.20 16.46 -5.24
N TYR A 200 -21.98 16.45 -5.77
CA TYR A 200 -21.74 16.15 -7.17
C TYR A 200 -22.15 14.72 -7.56
N LEU A 201 -22.05 13.77 -6.62
CA LEU A 201 -22.27 12.33 -6.86
C LEU A 201 -23.52 11.74 -6.18
N ASP A 202 -24.34 12.52 -5.47
CA ASP A 202 -25.41 11.99 -4.60
C ASP A 202 -26.47 11.13 -5.33
N ASN A 203 -26.49 9.85 -4.94
CA ASN A 203 -27.61 8.90 -5.04
C ASN A 203 -27.31 7.65 -4.18
N TYR A 204 -27.37 7.69 -2.84
CA TYR A 204 -27.65 6.50 -1.99
C TYR A 204 -27.99 6.88 -0.54
N PRO A 205 -29.16 6.48 0.01
CA PRO A 205 -29.55 6.76 1.40
C PRO A 205 -29.12 5.65 2.39
N ILE A 206 -28.72 6.04 3.59
CA ILE A 206 -28.19 5.22 4.69
C ILE A 206 -29.23 5.09 5.82
N GLN A 207 -29.35 3.91 6.45
CA GLN A 207 -29.86 3.77 7.83
C GLN A 207 -28.94 2.85 8.65
N SER A 208 -28.56 3.34 9.83
CA SER A 208 -27.67 2.70 10.80
C SER A 208 -28.44 2.02 11.94
N LYS A 209 -27.89 0.92 12.48
CA LYS A 209 -27.94 0.55 13.91
C LYS A 209 -27.08 -0.69 14.18
N MET A 210 -26.17 -0.59 15.16
CA MET A 210 -25.45 -1.71 15.77
C MET A 210 -25.81 -1.77 17.27
N PRO A 211 -26.08 -2.96 17.85
CA PRO A 211 -26.27 -3.12 19.28
C PRO A 211 -24.99 -3.56 20.00
N THR A 212 -24.84 -3.09 21.24
CA THR A 212 -23.82 -3.45 22.24
C THR A 212 -24.20 -4.71 23.01
N PHE A 213 -23.21 -5.56 23.36
CA PHE A 213 -23.40 -6.62 24.34
C PHE A 213 -22.18 -6.83 25.27
N THR A 214 -22.54 -7.29 26.47
CA THR A 214 -21.81 -7.33 27.75
C THR A 214 -20.94 -8.56 27.96
N SER A 215 -19.90 -8.41 28.78
CA SER A 215 -18.92 -9.42 29.18
C SER A 215 -19.39 -10.38 30.29
N SER A 216 -18.77 -11.56 30.33
CA SER A 216 -18.70 -12.44 31.52
C SER A 216 -17.34 -13.16 31.58
N ALA A 217 -16.93 -13.51 32.80
CA ALA A 217 -15.55 -13.70 33.28
C ALA A 217 -14.99 -15.15 33.31
N TYR A 218 -13.68 -15.26 33.64
CA TYR A 218 -12.81 -16.42 34.01
C TYR A 218 -12.09 -17.14 32.83
N ALA A 219 -10.82 -17.62 32.88
CA ALA A 219 -9.71 -17.59 33.87
C ALA A 219 -8.32 -17.98 33.23
N SER A 220 -7.27 -17.21 33.56
CA SER A 220 -5.90 -17.57 34.02
C SER A 220 -5.14 -18.91 33.71
N SER A 221 -5.10 -19.50 32.51
CA SER A 221 -4.12 -20.60 32.27
C SER A 221 -3.54 -20.73 30.85
N GLY A 222 -2.41 -20.07 30.57
CA GLY A 222 -1.48 -20.42 29.48
C GLY A 222 -2.09 -20.56 28.06
N VAL A 223 -1.34 -21.14 27.13
CA VAL A 223 -1.83 -21.64 25.82
C VAL A 223 -1.83 -23.18 25.87
N ASN A 224 -2.81 -23.83 25.25
CA ASN A 224 -3.00 -25.29 25.31
C ASN A 224 -2.55 -26.05 24.05
N CYS A 225 -1.56 -25.56 23.31
CA CYS A 225 -0.99 -26.25 22.13
C CYS A 225 -0.06 -27.43 22.49
N ASN A 226 0.22 -28.31 21.53
CA ASN A 226 1.17 -29.41 21.67
C ASN A 226 2.61 -28.98 21.37
N GLN A 227 3.39 -28.73 22.42
CA GLN A 227 4.77 -28.23 22.32
C GLN A 227 5.81 -29.30 21.95
N LYS A 228 5.42 -30.58 21.84
CA LYS A 228 6.34 -31.70 21.56
C LYS A 228 6.52 -31.98 20.07
N ILE A 229 5.83 -31.26 19.20
CA ILE A 229 5.88 -31.48 17.76
C ILE A 229 7.25 -31.04 17.19
N PRO A 230 7.97 -31.90 16.45
CA PRO A 230 9.24 -31.52 15.83
C PRO A 230 9.03 -30.52 14.69
N ASN A 231 10.08 -29.75 14.39
CA ASN A 231 10.04 -28.78 13.29
C ASN A 231 9.84 -29.50 11.94
N GLN A 232 9.06 -28.88 11.05
CA GLN A 232 8.73 -29.44 9.74
C GLN A 232 8.86 -28.37 8.66
N LYS A 233 9.38 -28.77 7.48
CA LYS A 233 9.47 -27.87 6.31
C LYS A 233 8.09 -27.35 5.93
N SER A 234 7.88 -26.04 5.92
CA SER A 234 6.63 -25.41 5.50
C SER A 234 6.89 -24.41 4.37
N ASN A 235 5.84 -23.85 3.78
CA ASN A 235 5.92 -22.66 2.91
C ASN A 235 6.05 -21.35 3.68
N ALA A 236 5.97 -21.38 5.01
CA ALA A 236 6.16 -20.23 5.86
C ALA A 236 7.66 -19.95 6.13
N VAL A 237 7.96 -18.77 6.67
CA VAL A 237 9.24 -18.42 7.31
C VAL A 237 9.59 -19.41 8.42
N SER A 238 10.88 -19.46 8.80
CA SER A 238 11.34 -20.32 9.90
C SER A 238 10.61 -20.04 11.22
N LYS A 239 10.69 -21.00 12.15
CA LYS A 239 10.13 -20.83 13.50
C LYS A 239 10.71 -19.60 14.19
N GLU A 240 12.02 -19.44 14.11
CA GLU A 240 12.76 -18.34 14.74
C GLU A 240 12.33 -17.00 14.13
N ALA A 241 12.20 -16.92 12.81
CA ALA A 241 11.72 -15.72 12.12
C ALA A 241 10.25 -15.42 12.45
N PHE A 242 9.39 -16.44 12.51
CA PHE A 242 7.99 -16.24 12.92
C PHE A 242 7.88 -15.72 14.36
N VAL A 243 8.74 -16.19 15.27
CA VAL A 243 8.78 -15.71 16.67
C VAL A 243 9.21 -14.25 16.74
N GLU A 244 10.23 -13.87 15.98
CA GLU A 244 10.67 -12.48 15.86
C GLU A 244 9.55 -11.60 15.29
N ILE A 245 8.89 -12.05 14.22
CA ILE A 245 7.73 -11.35 13.64
C ILE A 245 6.59 -11.23 14.66
N ALA A 246 6.31 -12.27 15.45
CA ALA A 246 5.26 -12.23 16.48
C ALA A 246 5.61 -11.29 17.65
N ASN A 247 6.87 -11.26 18.07
CA ASN A 247 7.38 -10.30 19.05
C ASN A 247 7.20 -8.87 18.53
N ASN A 248 7.65 -8.60 17.30
CA ASN A 248 7.55 -7.28 16.67
C ASN A 248 6.09 -6.89 16.42
N TRP A 249 5.24 -7.80 15.97
CA TRP A 249 3.81 -7.56 15.77
C TRP A 249 3.11 -7.05 17.05
N SER A 250 3.57 -7.50 18.21
CA SER A 250 3.08 -7.06 19.52
C SER A 250 3.76 -5.79 20.06
N GLY A 251 4.80 -5.31 19.39
CA GLY A 251 5.72 -4.29 19.88
C GLY A 251 6.51 -4.71 21.11
N ASN A 252 6.93 -5.98 21.14
CA ASN A 252 7.58 -6.61 22.29
C ASN A 252 6.75 -6.54 23.59
N ARG A 253 5.42 -6.36 23.46
CA ARG A 253 4.50 -6.29 24.60
C ARG A 253 3.83 -7.63 24.83
N GLY A 254 3.80 -8.03 26.10
CA GLY A 254 3.16 -9.27 26.50
C GLY A 254 3.92 -10.52 26.06
N LYS A 255 3.37 -11.69 26.39
CA LYS A 255 3.87 -13.00 26.00
C LYS A 255 3.05 -13.52 24.82
N ASN A 256 3.66 -13.63 23.63
CA ASN A 256 3.14 -14.50 22.58
C ASN A 256 3.59 -15.95 22.82
N TYR A 257 2.96 -16.89 22.12
CA TYR A 257 3.27 -18.31 22.20
C TYR A 257 3.79 -18.88 20.88
N ALA A 258 4.35 -18.02 20.03
CA ALA A 258 4.94 -18.42 18.76
C ALA A 258 6.04 -19.47 18.96
N GLN A 259 6.89 -19.30 19.98
CA GLN A 259 8.01 -20.20 20.24
C GLN A 259 7.52 -21.59 20.68
N GLU A 260 6.44 -21.65 21.43
CA GLU A 260 5.87 -22.90 21.94
C GLU A 260 5.00 -23.62 20.91
N CYS A 261 4.19 -22.89 20.13
CA CYS A 261 3.09 -23.48 19.36
C CYS A 261 3.30 -23.48 17.83
N TYR A 262 4.32 -22.82 17.29
CA TYR A 262 4.56 -22.76 15.83
C TYR A 262 4.53 -24.15 15.16
N ASN A 263 5.26 -25.12 15.73
CA ASN A 263 5.34 -26.47 15.18
C ASN A 263 3.98 -27.19 15.20
N ASP A 264 3.15 -26.95 16.22
CA ASP A 264 1.81 -27.53 16.33
C ASP A 264 0.87 -26.96 15.26
N VAL A 265 0.90 -25.63 15.03
CA VAL A 265 0.13 -24.99 13.94
C VAL A 265 0.50 -25.59 12.59
N VAL A 266 1.81 -25.67 12.30
CA VAL A 266 2.30 -26.23 11.03
C VAL A 266 1.87 -27.69 10.86
N TYR A 267 2.00 -28.50 11.90
CA TYR A 267 1.61 -29.91 11.88
C TYR A 267 0.12 -30.11 11.63
N ARG A 268 -0.73 -29.41 12.39
CA ARG A 268 -2.19 -29.54 12.26
C ARG A 268 -2.69 -29.03 10.93
N ALA A 269 -2.15 -27.91 10.43
CA ALA A 269 -2.47 -27.40 9.10
C ALA A 269 -2.14 -28.46 8.03
N LYS A 270 -0.94 -29.03 8.04
CA LYS A 270 -0.57 -30.11 7.11
C LYS A 270 -1.45 -31.33 7.24
N ARG A 271 -1.84 -31.74 8.45
CA ARG A 271 -2.75 -32.87 8.67
C ARG A 271 -4.15 -32.60 8.14
N ALA A 272 -4.61 -31.36 8.20
CA ALA A 272 -5.89 -30.93 7.66
C ALA A 272 -5.83 -30.66 6.14
N GLY A 273 -4.65 -30.74 5.51
CA GLY A 273 -4.47 -30.38 4.10
C GLY A 273 -4.68 -28.87 3.86
N ILE A 274 -4.40 -28.07 4.89
CA ILE A 274 -4.43 -26.61 4.88
C ILE A 274 -3.01 -26.06 4.77
N ASP A 275 -2.86 -24.96 4.03
CA ASP A 275 -1.60 -24.22 3.92
C ASP A 275 -1.09 -23.78 5.30
N PRO A 276 0.09 -24.26 5.75
CA PRO A 276 0.65 -23.88 7.04
C PRO A 276 0.94 -22.39 7.20
N ALA A 277 1.40 -21.72 6.14
CA ALA A 277 1.65 -20.28 6.19
C ALA A 277 0.36 -19.50 6.37
N PHE A 278 -0.72 -19.92 5.71
CA PHE A 278 -2.03 -19.31 5.90
C PHE A 278 -2.55 -19.47 7.33
N ALA A 279 -2.43 -20.66 7.92
CA ALA A 279 -2.83 -20.88 9.31
C ALA A 279 -2.02 -20.00 10.29
N LEU A 280 -0.71 -19.87 10.07
CA LEU A 280 0.17 -18.98 10.84
C LEU A 280 -0.19 -17.50 10.64
N THR A 281 -0.56 -17.09 9.42
CA THR A 281 -1.03 -15.72 9.12
C THR A 281 -2.26 -15.36 9.93
N ILE A 282 -3.29 -16.22 9.92
CA ILE A 282 -4.53 -15.96 10.66
C ILE A 282 -4.26 -15.94 12.16
N TRP A 283 -3.49 -16.91 12.67
CA TRP A 283 -3.13 -16.94 14.09
C TRP A 283 -2.44 -15.66 14.55
N LEU A 284 -1.48 -15.17 13.77
CA LEU A 284 -0.76 -13.94 14.07
C LEU A 284 -1.68 -12.70 13.95
N LYS A 285 -2.49 -12.62 12.90
CA LYS A 285 -3.41 -11.48 12.67
C LYS A 285 -4.47 -11.35 13.76
N GLU A 286 -5.07 -12.45 14.17
CA GLU A 286 -6.21 -12.45 15.10
C GLU A 286 -5.78 -12.23 16.55
N SER A 287 -4.65 -12.81 16.96
CA SER A 287 -4.28 -12.85 18.38
C SER A 287 -2.84 -12.45 18.69
N GLY A 288 -2.05 -12.06 17.69
CA GLY A 288 -0.61 -11.85 17.89
C GLY A 288 0.10 -13.13 18.30
N ALA A 289 -0.30 -14.28 17.73
CA ALA A 289 0.13 -15.61 18.11
C ALA A 289 -0.18 -15.95 19.58
N SER A 290 -1.47 -15.89 19.93
CA SER A 290 -2.02 -16.14 21.28
C SER A 290 -1.50 -15.17 22.35
N ASN A 291 -1.15 -13.94 21.99
CA ASN A 291 -0.65 -12.95 22.94
C ASN A 291 -1.80 -12.29 23.72
N TYR A 292 -2.29 -13.01 24.73
CA TYR A 292 -3.40 -12.59 25.59
C TYR A 292 -3.05 -11.39 26.49
N THR A 293 -1.80 -10.94 26.49
CA THR A 293 -1.29 -9.91 27.41
C THR A 293 -0.97 -8.58 26.72
N ILE A 294 -1.09 -8.50 25.39
CA ILE A 294 -0.90 -7.26 24.60
C ILE A 294 -1.79 -6.11 25.10
N LYS A 295 -3.05 -6.43 25.43
CA LYS A 295 -4.03 -5.45 25.94
C LYS A 295 -4.67 -6.02 27.22
N PRO A 296 -4.14 -5.70 28.41
CA PRO A 296 -4.63 -6.26 29.68
C PRO A 296 -6.15 -6.10 29.90
N LYS A 297 -6.72 -5.01 29.38
CA LYS A 297 -8.17 -4.70 29.45
C LYS A 297 -9.05 -5.64 28.62
N TYR A 298 -8.49 -6.29 27.60
CA TYR A 298 -9.21 -7.16 26.66
C TYR A 298 -8.64 -8.58 26.62
N ALA A 299 -7.81 -8.93 27.61
CA ALA A 299 -7.12 -10.21 27.66
C ALA A 299 -8.07 -11.40 27.50
N ASP A 300 -9.28 -11.31 28.08
CA ASP A 300 -10.30 -12.36 28.09
C ASP A 300 -11.15 -12.46 26.82
N THR A 301 -10.99 -11.54 25.86
CA THR A 301 -11.75 -11.54 24.60
C THR A 301 -10.88 -11.84 23.39
N VAL A 302 -9.59 -12.16 23.59
CA VAL A 302 -8.69 -12.49 22.48
C VAL A 302 -9.04 -13.87 21.92
N GLU A 303 -9.34 -13.90 20.62
CA GLU A 303 -9.65 -15.11 19.88
C GLU A 303 -8.44 -15.53 19.07
N ASP A 304 -7.92 -16.74 19.32
CA ASP A 304 -6.66 -17.21 18.71
C ASP A 304 -6.70 -17.18 17.18
N PHE A 305 -7.84 -17.56 16.61
CA PHE A 305 -8.09 -17.59 15.17
C PHE A 305 -9.35 -16.79 14.79
N GLY A 306 -9.81 -15.87 15.63
CA GLY A 306 -10.98 -15.01 15.31
C GLY A 306 -12.32 -15.77 15.22
N ILE A 307 -12.44 -16.91 15.91
CA ILE A 307 -13.68 -17.69 15.92
C ILE A 307 -14.63 -17.11 16.98
N HIS A 308 -15.54 -16.25 16.53
CA HIS A 308 -16.43 -15.51 17.41
C HIS A 308 -17.77 -16.21 17.71
N GLY A 309 -18.28 -15.99 18.93
CA GLY A 309 -19.69 -16.24 19.29
C GLY A 309 -20.11 -17.71 19.43
N LYS A 310 -19.17 -18.66 19.46
CA LYS A 310 -19.47 -20.10 19.57
C LYS A 310 -19.23 -20.62 20.97
N LYS A 311 -20.29 -21.13 21.60
CA LYS A 311 -20.25 -21.70 22.96
C LYS A 311 -19.22 -22.84 23.14
N ASN A 312 -18.98 -23.63 22.09
CA ASN A 312 -18.06 -24.77 22.13
C ASN A 312 -16.66 -24.45 21.59
N VAL A 313 -16.39 -23.19 21.22
CA VAL A 313 -15.09 -22.71 20.72
C VAL A 313 -14.79 -21.40 21.43
N PRO A 314 -14.40 -21.46 22.73
CA PRO A 314 -14.22 -20.24 23.52
C PRO A 314 -12.98 -19.43 23.06
N PRO A 315 -12.96 -18.11 23.34
CA PRO A 315 -11.75 -17.30 23.30
C PRO A 315 -10.64 -17.91 24.17
N ARG A 316 -9.36 -17.70 23.80
CA ARG A 316 -8.16 -18.20 24.50
C ARG A 316 -8.05 -19.72 24.67
N ASP A 317 -8.71 -20.48 23.80
CA ASP A 317 -8.57 -21.93 23.74
C ASP A 317 -8.00 -22.29 22.37
N PHE A 318 -6.67 -22.19 22.28
CA PHE A 318 -5.92 -22.43 21.05
C PHE A 318 -6.31 -23.77 20.42
N ASP A 319 -6.44 -24.84 21.21
CA ASP A 319 -6.76 -26.18 20.72
C ASP A 319 -8.14 -26.23 20.05
N THR A 320 -9.19 -25.72 20.71
CA THR A 320 -10.53 -25.73 20.12
C THR A 320 -10.66 -24.74 18.96
N GLN A 321 -10.02 -23.57 19.04
CA GLN A 321 -10.05 -22.57 17.98
C GLN A 321 -9.33 -23.06 16.72
N ILE A 322 -8.12 -23.62 16.83
CA ILE A 322 -7.38 -24.11 15.66
C ILE A 322 -8.09 -25.31 15.03
N ASN A 323 -8.63 -26.23 15.84
CA ASN A 323 -9.36 -27.39 15.33
C ASN A 323 -10.63 -26.96 14.58
N TYR A 324 -11.33 -25.95 15.09
CA TYR A 324 -12.48 -25.39 14.39
C TYR A 324 -12.07 -24.65 13.11
N PHE A 325 -11.07 -23.77 13.20
CA PHE A 325 -10.52 -23.03 12.06
C PHE A 325 -10.14 -23.96 10.91
N LEU A 326 -9.34 -25.00 11.18
CA LEU A 326 -8.88 -25.97 10.18
C LEU A 326 -10.00 -26.86 9.61
N SER A 327 -11.14 -26.96 10.30
CA SER A 327 -12.32 -27.67 9.78
C SER A 327 -13.12 -26.84 8.76
N LEU A 328 -12.84 -25.53 8.65
CA LEU A 328 -13.52 -24.67 7.69
C LEU A 328 -13.10 -25.03 6.27
N LYS A 329 -14.03 -24.89 5.33
CA LYS A 329 -13.74 -25.15 3.90
C LYS A 329 -12.80 -24.12 3.27
N HIS A 330 -12.63 -22.96 3.92
CA HIS A 330 -11.90 -21.79 3.40
C HIS A 330 -12.27 -21.43 1.95
N LYS A 331 -13.54 -21.66 1.59
CA LYS A 331 -14.12 -21.34 0.30
C LYS A 331 -15.48 -20.72 0.55
N ALA A 332 -15.69 -19.55 -0.02
CA ALA A 332 -16.96 -18.87 -0.03
C ALA A 332 -17.20 -18.32 -1.44
N GLN A 333 -18.47 -18.15 -1.79
CA GLN A 333 -18.87 -17.56 -3.05
C GLN A 333 -19.95 -16.52 -2.76
N CYS A 334 -19.61 -15.27 -2.99
CA CYS A 334 -20.50 -14.13 -2.82
C CYS A 334 -20.70 -13.44 -4.19
N PRO A 335 -21.93 -13.05 -4.56
CA PRO A 335 -22.19 -12.40 -5.85
C PRO A 335 -21.35 -11.14 -6.05
N GLY A 336 -20.61 -11.05 -7.16
CA GLY A 336 -19.79 -9.88 -7.50
C GLY A 336 -18.49 -9.73 -6.69
N LEU A 337 -18.04 -10.79 -6.00
CA LEU A 337 -16.73 -10.86 -5.36
C LEU A 337 -15.93 -12.04 -5.92
N THR A 338 -14.61 -11.87 -5.95
CA THR A 338 -13.68 -12.97 -6.15
C THR A 338 -13.77 -13.98 -4.99
N PRO A 339 -13.23 -15.21 -5.16
CA PRO A 339 -13.24 -16.21 -4.09
C PRO A 339 -12.59 -15.75 -2.79
N TRP A 340 -11.50 -14.98 -2.87
CA TRP A 340 -10.79 -14.49 -1.69
C TRP A 340 -11.54 -13.37 -0.97
N GLU A 341 -12.11 -12.44 -1.73
CA GLU A 341 -12.94 -11.37 -1.17
C GLU A 341 -14.21 -11.94 -0.53
N SER A 342 -14.80 -12.97 -1.16
CA SER A 342 -15.92 -13.72 -0.62
C SER A 342 -15.55 -14.41 0.69
N TRP A 343 -14.38 -15.07 0.72
CA TRP A 343 -13.89 -15.73 1.93
C TRP A 343 -13.68 -14.73 3.06
N ALA A 344 -12.98 -13.63 2.80
CA ALA A 344 -12.66 -12.64 3.83
C ALA A 344 -13.92 -11.97 4.39
N ASN A 345 -14.91 -11.70 3.53
CA ASN A 345 -16.22 -11.20 3.95
C ASN A 345 -16.93 -12.16 4.91
N VAL A 346 -17.07 -13.42 4.50
CA VAL A 346 -17.74 -14.44 5.32
C VAL A 346 -16.96 -14.71 6.60
N TYR A 347 -15.63 -14.76 6.54
CA TYR A 347 -14.78 -15.02 7.68
C TYR A 347 -14.83 -13.88 8.70
N ARG A 348 -14.67 -12.63 8.25
CA ARG A 348 -14.59 -11.46 9.14
C ARG A 348 -15.94 -11.02 9.69
N THR A 349 -16.99 -11.10 8.88
CA THR A 349 -18.31 -10.51 9.20
C THR A 349 -19.42 -11.54 9.35
N GLY A 350 -19.17 -12.81 9.01
CA GLY A 350 -20.16 -13.88 9.06
C GLY A 350 -21.12 -13.92 7.86
N SER A 351 -21.02 -13.00 6.89
CA SER A 351 -21.93 -12.96 5.73
C SER A 351 -21.26 -12.44 4.44
N CYS A 352 -21.96 -12.54 3.31
CA CYS A 352 -21.50 -12.01 2.02
C CYS A 352 -21.66 -10.49 1.84
N ASN A 353 -22.37 -9.81 2.76
CA ASN A 353 -22.61 -8.37 2.73
C ASN A 353 -23.13 -7.82 1.39
N THR A 354 -23.96 -8.60 0.66
CA THR A 354 -24.42 -8.27 -0.70
C THR A 354 -25.13 -6.91 -0.79
N ASN A 355 -25.83 -6.51 0.26
CA ASN A 355 -26.53 -5.22 0.36
C ASN A 355 -25.91 -4.30 1.44
N ASN A 356 -24.68 -4.61 1.89
CA ASN A 356 -23.98 -3.85 2.93
C ASN A 356 -22.55 -3.50 2.46
N PRO A 357 -22.38 -2.41 1.69
CA PRO A 357 -21.07 -1.99 1.19
C PRO A 357 -20.01 -1.80 2.29
N ASN A 358 -20.40 -1.31 3.47
CA ASN A 358 -19.48 -1.13 4.60
C ASN A 358 -18.99 -2.47 5.16
N GLY A 359 -19.90 -3.43 5.37
CA GLY A 359 -19.54 -4.80 5.72
C GLY A 359 -18.65 -5.43 4.65
N ARG A 360 -18.94 -5.15 3.38
CA ARG A 360 -18.13 -5.59 2.23
C ARG A 360 -16.71 -5.06 2.33
N GLN A 361 -16.55 -3.77 2.56
CA GLN A 361 -15.25 -3.11 2.68
C GLN A 361 -14.46 -3.58 3.90
N ILE A 362 -15.11 -3.86 5.03
CA ILE A 362 -14.46 -4.47 6.20
C ILE A 362 -13.85 -5.83 5.83
N GLY A 363 -14.59 -6.66 5.08
CA GLY A 363 -14.08 -7.92 4.56
C GLY A 363 -12.91 -7.74 3.58
N LEU A 364 -12.96 -6.75 2.70
CA LEU A 364 -11.89 -6.45 1.74
C LEU A 364 -10.62 -5.92 2.43
N SER A 365 -10.76 -5.01 3.40
CA SER A 365 -9.63 -4.51 4.20
C SER A 365 -8.99 -5.65 4.99
N TYR A 366 -9.80 -6.52 5.57
CA TYR A 366 -9.31 -7.71 6.26
C TYR A 366 -8.53 -8.63 5.31
N LEU A 367 -9.00 -8.81 4.07
CA LEU A 367 -8.26 -9.55 3.05
C LEU A 367 -6.90 -8.92 2.74
N ASN A 368 -6.84 -7.59 2.58
CA ASN A 368 -5.59 -6.88 2.29
C ASN A 368 -4.56 -7.06 3.42
N ASP A 369 -5.01 -7.00 4.67
CA ASP A 369 -4.15 -7.27 5.83
C ASP A 369 -3.63 -8.71 5.83
N VAL A 370 -4.52 -9.69 5.56
CA VAL A 370 -4.16 -11.11 5.47
C VAL A 370 -3.19 -11.35 4.32
N GLN A 371 -3.40 -10.76 3.14
CA GLN A 371 -2.51 -10.87 2.00
C GLN A 371 -1.13 -10.27 2.29
N ARG A 372 -1.09 -9.10 2.93
CA ARG A 372 0.16 -8.44 3.34
C ARG A 372 0.94 -9.30 4.33
N LEU A 373 0.27 -9.77 5.37
CA LEU A 373 0.89 -10.60 6.40
C LEU A 373 1.29 -11.97 5.86
N TYR A 374 0.48 -12.56 4.96
CA TYR A 374 0.84 -13.78 4.27
C TYR A 374 2.11 -13.61 3.42
N ARG A 375 2.27 -12.50 2.69
CA ARG A 375 3.52 -12.20 1.97
C ARG A 375 4.72 -12.17 2.91
N TRP A 376 4.60 -11.52 4.06
CA TRP A 376 5.66 -11.50 5.08
C TRP A 376 6.02 -12.89 5.58
N LEU A 377 5.00 -13.69 5.92
CA LEU A 377 5.20 -15.04 6.41
C LEU A 377 5.62 -16.04 5.34
N THR A 378 5.62 -15.67 4.06
CA THR A 378 5.99 -16.58 2.95
C THR A 378 7.14 -16.06 2.10
N ASN A 379 7.93 -15.12 2.63
CA ASN A 379 9.05 -14.52 1.93
C ASN A 379 8.61 -13.93 0.59
N GLY A 380 7.60 -13.04 0.61
CA GLY A 380 7.15 -12.24 -0.54
C GLY A 380 5.99 -12.83 -1.35
N LYS A 381 5.61 -14.09 -1.16
CA LYS A 381 4.62 -14.77 -2.01
C LYS A 381 3.19 -14.30 -1.81
N ASN A 382 2.48 -14.14 -2.92
CA ASN A 382 1.05 -13.84 -2.91
C ASN A 382 0.21 -15.01 -2.38
N LEU A 383 -0.96 -14.67 -1.83
CA LEU A 383 -1.93 -15.65 -1.34
C LEU A 383 -2.37 -16.58 -2.50
N PRO A 384 -2.26 -17.92 -2.35
CA PRO A 384 -2.52 -18.87 -3.45
C PRO A 384 -4.02 -18.91 -3.79
N GLY A 385 -4.38 -19.42 -4.98
CA GLY A 385 -5.78 -19.55 -5.38
C GLY A 385 -6.63 -20.50 -4.51
N SER A 386 -5.98 -21.35 -3.70
CA SER A 386 -6.61 -22.21 -2.69
C SER A 386 -5.63 -22.45 -1.55
N VAL A 387 -6.12 -22.37 -0.30
CA VAL A 387 -5.37 -22.72 0.91
C VAL A 387 -5.75 -24.09 1.48
N SER A 388 -6.67 -24.81 0.83
CA SER A 388 -7.16 -26.12 1.24
C SER A 388 -7.05 -27.15 0.11
N GLY A 389 -7.03 -28.43 0.48
CA GLY A 389 -6.93 -29.55 -0.45
C GLY A 389 -5.50 -29.96 -0.77
N PHE A 390 -4.52 -29.53 0.03
CA PHE A 390 -3.15 -30.00 -0.05
C PHE A 390 -3.02 -31.44 0.44
N LYS A 391 -1.96 -32.12 0.01
CA LYS A 391 -1.66 -33.48 0.44
C LYS A 391 -1.50 -33.53 1.96
N THR A 392 -2.33 -34.31 2.62
CA THR A 392 -2.25 -34.53 4.06
C THR A 392 -1.03 -35.36 4.42
N ILE A 393 -0.45 -35.09 5.58
CA ILE A 393 0.60 -35.94 6.16
C ILE A 393 -0.02 -36.96 7.12
N ASP A 394 0.62 -38.13 7.22
CA ASP A 394 0.28 -39.11 8.23
C ASP A 394 0.58 -38.57 9.64
N PRO A 395 -0.15 -39.02 10.69
CA PRO A 395 0.18 -38.66 12.05
C PRO A 395 1.64 -39.04 12.35
N ILE A 396 2.41 -38.10 12.88
CA ILE A 396 3.71 -38.40 13.47
C ILE A 396 3.45 -39.29 14.70
N TYR A 397 3.65 -40.59 14.53
CA TYR A 397 3.86 -41.51 15.64
C TYR A 397 5.32 -41.34 16.08
N GLU A 398 5.58 -41.34 17.39
CA GLU A 398 6.94 -41.41 17.94
C GLU A 398 7.55 -42.77 17.54
N GLU A 399 8.12 -42.86 16.33
CA GLU A 399 8.88 -44.03 15.88
C GLU A 399 10.27 -43.63 15.37
N LEU A 400 11.25 -44.44 15.78
CA LEU A 400 12.64 -44.41 15.35
C LEU A 400 12.72 -44.80 13.86
N GLU A 401 12.54 -43.86 12.94
CA GLU A 401 12.59 -44.17 11.51
C GLU A 401 14.02 -44.17 10.92
N PRO A 402 14.29 -45.07 9.96
CA PRO A 402 15.48 -45.02 9.12
C PRO A 402 15.51 -43.74 8.26
N LYS A 403 16.69 -43.19 7.98
CA LYS A 403 16.85 -41.94 7.19
C LYS A 403 17.80 -42.10 6.01
N CYS A 404 17.41 -41.48 4.91
CA CYS A 404 18.20 -41.38 3.69
C CYS A 404 18.77 -39.98 3.50
N CYS A 405 20.07 -39.89 3.29
CA CYS A 405 20.79 -38.65 3.09
C CYS A 405 21.60 -38.71 1.78
N ALA A 406 21.41 -37.75 0.89
CA ALA A 406 22.32 -37.50 -0.23
C ALA A 406 23.48 -36.61 0.25
N VAL A 407 24.68 -37.17 0.30
CA VAL A 407 25.88 -36.51 0.81
C VAL A 407 26.68 -35.92 -0.33
N LYS A 408 26.90 -34.60 -0.29
CA LYS A 408 27.78 -33.89 -1.20
C LYS A 408 29.21 -33.97 -0.69
N LEU A 409 30.15 -34.34 -1.57
CA LEU A 409 31.59 -34.31 -1.29
C LEU A 409 32.27 -33.15 -2.02
N ILE A 410 33.29 -32.57 -1.39
CA ILE A 410 34.09 -31.49 -1.97
C ILE A 410 34.74 -31.98 -3.28
N GLY A 411 34.63 -31.18 -4.34
CA GLY A 411 35.24 -31.46 -5.65
C GLY A 411 34.52 -32.49 -6.52
N LYS A 412 33.34 -32.99 -6.11
CA LYS A 412 32.52 -33.92 -6.91
C LYS A 412 31.18 -33.29 -7.28
N GLU A 413 30.81 -33.29 -8.56
CA GLU A 413 29.53 -32.75 -9.06
C GLU A 413 28.29 -33.58 -8.65
N LYS A 414 28.47 -34.86 -8.31
CA LYS A 414 27.40 -35.77 -7.91
C LYS A 414 27.29 -35.92 -6.39
N PHE A 415 26.14 -36.37 -5.91
CA PHE A 415 25.90 -36.73 -4.52
C PHE A 415 25.95 -38.24 -4.34
N ILE A 416 26.30 -38.70 -3.13
CA ILE A 416 26.29 -40.11 -2.75
C ILE A 416 25.16 -40.30 -1.73
N GLY A 417 24.16 -41.12 -2.05
CA GLY A 417 23.13 -41.46 -1.08
C GLY A 417 23.63 -42.45 -0.04
N VAL A 418 23.20 -42.25 1.20
CA VAL A 418 23.49 -43.14 2.33
C VAL A 418 22.22 -43.37 3.14
N PHE A 419 21.95 -44.65 3.41
CA PHE A 419 20.84 -45.09 4.23
C PHE A 419 21.31 -45.41 5.65
N ASN A 420 20.58 -44.92 6.66
CA ASN A 420 20.85 -45.18 8.07
C ASN A 420 19.61 -45.80 8.72
N GLU A 421 19.71 -47.07 9.11
CA GLU A 421 18.60 -47.83 9.70
C GLU A 421 18.21 -47.37 11.11
N HIS A 422 19.18 -46.86 11.88
CA HIS A 422 18.98 -46.44 13.27
C HIS A 422 19.54 -45.04 13.48
N THR A 423 18.66 -44.04 13.44
CA THR A 423 19.08 -42.63 13.53
C THR A 423 18.98 -42.03 14.92
N ASN A 424 18.28 -42.67 15.88
CA ASN A 424 18.00 -42.10 17.20
C ASN A 424 17.45 -40.67 17.13
N GLY A 425 16.66 -40.36 16.10
CA GLY A 425 16.12 -39.02 15.85
C GLY A 425 17.07 -38.06 15.12
N LYS A 426 18.37 -38.38 14.98
CA LYS A 426 19.38 -37.47 14.43
C LYS A 426 19.12 -37.05 12.99
N SER A 427 19.31 -35.78 12.65
CA SER A 427 19.15 -35.24 11.29
C SER A 427 20.30 -35.69 10.35
N CYS A 428 20.15 -35.45 9.04
CA CYS A 428 21.23 -35.79 8.10
C CYS A 428 22.51 -34.97 8.37
N GLU A 429 22.35 -33.73 8.83
CA GLU A 429 23.41 -32.81 9.23
C GLU A 429 24.14 -33.29 10.49
N GLU A 430 23.44 -33.94 11.41
CA GLU A 430 24.02 -34.54 12.62
C GLU A 430 24.70 -35.89 12.35
N LEU A 431 24.29 -36.59 11.28
CA LEU A 431 24.88 -37.86 10.86
C LEU A 431 26.11 -37.64 9.96
N TRP A 432 26.11 -36.59 9.14
CA TRP A 432 27.16 -36.26 8.17
C TRP A 432 27.63 -34.83 8.35
N ILE A 433 28.53 -34.64 9.32
CA ILE A 433 29.03 -33.33 9.71
C ILE A 433 29.91 -32.74 8.59
N PRO A 434 29.64 -31.52 8.11
CA PRO A 434 30.50 -30.82 7.15
C PRO A 434 31.97 -30.78 7.57
N SER A 435 32.88 -30.81 6.60
CA SER A 435 34.34 -30.79 6.77
C SER A 435 34.96 -32.02 7.44
N THR A 436 34.18 -33.08 7.70
CA THR A 436 34.70 -34.35 8.20
C THR A 436 35.03 -35.31 7.05
N LYS A 437 36.03 -36.19 7.25
CA LYS A 437 36.30 -37.29 6.32
C LYS A 437 35.20 -38.34 6.43
N GLY A 438 34.49 -38.57 5.33
CA GLY A 438 33.43 -39.57 5.21
C GLY A 438 33.25 -39.99 3.74
N LEU A 439 32.85 -41.23 3.48
CA LEU A 439 32.52 -41.75 2.13
C LEU A 439 33.63 -41.49 1.07
N ASN A 440 34.88 -41.87 1.37
CA ASN A 440 36.04 -41.66 0.48
C ASN A 440 36.25 -40.19 0.04
N GLY A 441 35.85 -39.22 0.86
CA GLY A 441 36.06 -37.79 0.60
C GLY A 441 35.88 -36.93 1.84
N ILE A 442 35.82 -35.61 1.64
CA ILE A 442 35.45 -34.64 2.67
C ILE A 442 34.00 -34.25 2.41
N VAL A 443 33.16 -34.38 3.43
CA VAL A 443 31.74 -34.00 3.36
C VAL A 443 31.66 -32.48 3.23
N GLN A 444 30.97 -32.02 2.19
CA GLN A 444 30.67 -30.59 2.01
C GLN A 444 29.36 -30.25 2.74
N TYR A 445 28.29 -30.99 2.45
CA TYR A 445 27.02 -30.93 3.17
C TYR A 445 26.15 -32.15 2.83
N PRO A 446 25.24 -32.57 3.73
CA PRO A 446 24.23 -33.56 3.43
C PRO A 446 22.88 -32.94 3.07
N VAL A 447 22.04 -33.73 2.39
CA VAL A 447 20.67 -33.37 2.02
C VAL A 447 19.75 -34.53 2.35
N ARG A 448 18.63 -34.30 3.03
CA ARG A 448 17.64 -35.34 3.29
C ARG A 448 16.84 -35.68 2.02
N LEU A 449 16.68 -36.97 1.75
CA LEU A 449 15.79 -37.50 0.71
C LEU A 449 14.44 -37.84 1.34
N GLU A 450 13.33 -37.37 0.75
CA GLU A 450 11.96 -37.62 1.23
C GLU A 450 11.11 -38.33 0.14
N SER A 451 11.50 -39.56 -0.23
CA SER A 451 10.76 -40.40 -1.19
C SER A 451 10.27 -41.71 -0.56
N LYS A 452 9.27 -42.38 -1.16
CA LYS A 452 8.84 -43.72 -0.70
C LYS A 452 9.97 -44.75 -0.75
N GLU A 453 10.85 -44.64 -1.74
CA GLU A 453 12.05 -45.49 -1.89
C GLU A 453 13.07 -45.22 -0.78
N SER A 454 13.20 -43.96 -0.34
CA SER A 454 14.11 -43.52 0.72
C SER A 454 13.81 -44.09 2.11
N LYS A 455 12.68 -44.79 2.29
CA LYS A 455 12.37 -45.55 3.51
C LYS A 455 12.97 -46.97 3.51
N VAL A 456 13.47 -47.44 2.37
CA VAL A 456 13.99 -48.82 2.18
C VAL A 456 15.47 -48.83 1.80
N SER A 457 15.89 -47.97 0.86
CA SER A 457 17.31 -47.76 0.52
C SER A 457 17.50 -46.47 -0.31
N CYS A 458 18.72 -45.94 -0.36
CA CYS A 458 19.04 -44.77 -1.21
C CYS A 458 20.50 -44.76 -1.68
N GLU A 459 21.19 -45.89 -1.62
CA GLU A 459 22.64 -46.00 -1.83
C GLU A 459 22.99 -46.00 -3.33
N HIS A 460 22.95 -44.82 -3.95
CA HIS A 460 23.40 -44.61 -5.33
C HIS A 460 23.92 -43.19 -5.54
N GLU A 461 24.47 -42.93 -6.73
CA GLU A 461 24.89 -41.59 -7.12
C GLU A 461 23.70 -40.77 -7.65
N TYR A 462 23.53 -39.56 -7.13
CA TYR A 462 22.51 -38.62 -7.59
C TYR A 462 23.17 -37.51 -8.41
N LYS A 463 22.53 -37.12 -9.51
CA LYS A 463 23.01 -36.02 -10.33
C LYS A 463 22.72 -34.69 -9.63
N GLY A 464 23.70 -33.80 -9.62
CA GLY A 464 23.52 -32.44 -9.12
C GLY A 464 22.98 -31.48 -10.19
N VAL A 465 22.18 -30.51 -9.76
CA VAL A 465 21.72 -29.36 -10.54
C VAL A 465 21.74 -28.09 -9.68
N CYS A 466 21.83 -26.91 -10.29
CA CYS A 466 21.64 -25.68 -9.53
C CYS A 466 20.16 -25.52 -9.18
N CYS A 467 19.84 -25.48 -7.90
CA CYS A 467 18.46 -25.48 -7.42
C CYS A 467 18.14 -24.19 -6.68
N ASN A 468 16.97 -23.63 -6.97
CA ASN A 468 16.40 -22.55 -6.17
C ASN A 468 15.76 -23.14 -4.90
N LEU A 469 16.38 -22.84 -3.75
CA LEU A 469 15.93 -23.26 -2.42
C LEU A 469 15.29 -22.08 -1.65
N ARG A 470 14.53 -21.23 -2.35
CA ARG A 470 13.81 -20.02 -1.86
C ARG A 470 14.69 -18.88 -1.35
N ASN A 471 15.58 -19.15 -0.41
CA ASN A 471 16.42 -18.11 0.23
C ASN A 471 17.86 -18.17 -0.28
N ARG A 472 18.17 -19.11 -1.16
CA ARG A 472 19.47 -19.29 -1.80
C ARG A 472 19.34 -20.14 -3.05
N ILE A 473 20.35 -20.03 -3.91
CA ILE A 473 20.62 -21.05 -4.92
C ILE A 473 21.73 -21.96 -4.39
N MET A 474 21.62 -23.25 -4.66
CA MET A 474 22.59 -24.24 -4.18
C MET A 474 22.62 -25.41 -5.14
N TRP A 475 23.81 -26.00 -5.32
CA TRP A 475 23.92 -27.27 -6.02
C TRP A 475 23.16 -28.36 -5.23
N TYR A 476 22.23 -29.06 -5.87
CA TYR A 476 21.27 -29.90 -5.16
C TYR A 476 20.94 -31.16 -5.97
N PRO A 477 20.54 -32.28 -5.34
CA PRO A 477 20.17 -33.48 -6.09
C PRO A 477 18.97 -33.21 -6.99
N GLN A 478 19.07 -33.59 -8.26
CA GLN A 478 18.09 -33.31 -9.31
C GLN A 478 16.70 -33.87 -8.97
N GLU A 479 16.67 -35.03 -8.33
CA GLU A 479 15.48 -35.83 -8.03
C GLU A 479 14.58 -35.18 -6.97
N ILE A 480 15.14 -34.28 -6.14
CA ILE A 480 14.41 -33.55 -5.09
C ILE A 480 14.48 -32.03 -5.28
N CYS A 481 15.05 -31.56 -6.38
CA CYS A 481 15.04 -30.16 -6.74
C CYS A 481 13.72 -29.80 -7.44
N GLU A 482 12.84 -29.08 -6.74
CA GLU A 482 11.54 -28.64 -7.29
C GLU A 482 11.70 -27.55 -8.38
N LEU A 483 12.72 -26.69 -8.27
CA LEU A 483 12.93 -25.52 -9.12
C LEU A 483 14.38 -25.45 -9.64
N PRO A 484 14.73 -26.24 -10.67
CA PRO A 484 16.07 -26.24 -11.25
C PRO A 484 16.32 -24.99 -12.11
N ILE A 485 17.50 -24.39 -11.94
CA ILE A 485 17.98 -23.25 -12.72
C ILE A 485 18.81 -23.78 -13.89
N THR A 486 18.15 -24.00 -15.02
CA THR A 486 18.73 -24.67 -16.20
C THR A 486 19.88 -23.91 -16.86
N GLN A 487 20.00 -22.60 -16.59
CA GLN A 487 21.07 -21.75 -17.12
C GLN A 487 22.42 -22.00 -16.44
N ILE A 488 22.45 -22.62 -15.26
CA ILE A 488 23.65 -22.88 -14.48
C ILE A 488 23.94 -24.38 -14.45
N GLN A 489 25.00 -24.80 -15.14
CA GLN A 489 25.31 -26.23 -15.36
C GLN A 489 26.49 -26.76 -14.54
N SER A 490 27.10 -25.95 -13.67
CA SER A 490 28.22 -26.39 -12.81
C SER A 490 28.00 -26.00 -11.36
N GLU A 491 28.52 -26.82 -10.44
CA GLU A 491 28.54 -26.52 -9.01
C GLU A 491 29.19 -25.17 -8.74
N LYS A 492 30.34 -24.90 -9.38
CA LYS A 492 31.12 -23.68 -9.15
C LYS A 492 30.30 -22.44 -9.50
N SER A 493 29.64 -22.42 -10.66
CA SER A 493 28.80 -21.29 -11.07
C SER A 493 27.53 -21.15 -10.22
N CYS A 494 27.02 -22.26 -9.66
CA CYS A 494 25.85 -22.22 -8.79
C CYS A 494 26.17 -21.66 -7.41
N ASN A 495 27.26 -22.12 -6.80
CA ASN A 495 27.65 -21.71 -5.45
C ASN A 495 28.30 -20.32 -5.44
N ASN A 496 28.93 -19.90 -6.56
CA ASN A 496 29.58 -18.59 -6.71
C ASN A 496 28.93 -17.79 -7.84
N TYR A 497 27.63 -17.56 -7.75
CA TYR A 497 26.91 -16.80 -8.78
C TYR A 497 27.30 -15.31 -8.79
N GLU A 498 27.80 -14.84 -9.94
CA GLU A 498 28.25 -13.45 -10.17
C GLU A 498 27.28 -12.62 -11.04
N GLY A 499 26.11 -13.18 -11.39
CA GLY A 499 25.11 -12.47 -12.20
C GLY A 499 24.30 -11.43 -11.43
N PRO A 500 23.27 -10.83 -12.07
CA PRO A 500 22.45 -9.79 -11.45
C PRO A 500 21.79 -10.26 -10.15
N LYS A 501 21.79 -9.36 -9.16
CA LYS A 501 21.22 -9.56 -7.84
C LYS A 501 20.19 -8.46 -7.56
N ALA A 502 19.28 -8.75 -6.64
CA ALA A 502 18.27 -7.82 -6.16
C ALA A 502 18.11 -7.97 -4.65
N CYS A 503 17.43 -7.02 -4.03
CA CYS A 503 17.17 -7.04 -2.59
C CYS A 503 15.88 -7.79 -2.31
N TYR A 504 15.93 -8.82 -1.45
CA TYR A 504 14.76 -9.61 -1.10
C TYR A 504 14.53 -9.59 0.41
N LEU A 505 13.27 -9.50 0.84
CA LEU A 505 12.90 -9.82 2.22
C LEU A 505 12.86 -11.35 2.39
N ARG A 506 13.81 -11.89 3.16
CA ARG A 506 13.93 -13.32 3.48
C ARG A 506 14.07 -13.50 4.98
N ASP A 507 13.16 -14.29 5.56
CA ASP A 507 13.14 -14.61 6.99
C ASP A 507 13.23 -13.34 7.86
N GLY A 508 12.49 -12.29 7.49
CA GLY A 508 12.44 -11.02 8.21
C GLY A 508 13.63 -10.08 7.98
N LYS A 509 14.58 -10.43 7.11
CA LYS A 509 15.76 -9.62 6.81
C LYS A 509 15.87 -9.31 5.32
N PHE A 510 16.34 -8.12 4.99
CA PHE A 510 16.70 -7.77 3.61
C PHE A 510 18.03 -8.41 3.26
N VAL A 511 18.04 -9.23 2.21
CA VAL A 511 19.22 -9.98 1.77
C VAL A 511 19.44 -9.76 0.28
N TRP A 512 20.69 -9.47 -0.09
CA TRP A 512 21.08 -9.29 -1.49
C TRP A 512 21.30 -10.64 -2.16
N LEU A 513 20.35 -11.07 -2.98
CA LEU A 513 20.31 -12.41 -3.54
C LEU A 513 20.21 -12.41 -5.08
N PRO A 514 20.63 -13.50 -5.76
CA PRO A 514 20.47 -13.65 -7.21
C PRO A 514 19.04 -13.38 -7.69
N ILE A 515 18.89 -12.58 -8.75
CA ILE A 515 17.56 -12.22 -9.30
C ILE A 515 16.77 -13.45 -9.81
N LEU A 516 17.48 -14.55 -10.09
CA LEU A 516 16.91 -15.82 -10.54
C LEU A 516 16.06 -16.53 -9.46
N ILE A 517 16.08 -16.05 -8.22
CA ILE A 517 15.34 -16.66 -7.11
C ILE A 517 13.84 -16.36 -7.16
N GLY A 518 13.44 -15.23 -7.72
CA GLY A 518 12.05 -14.82 -7.79
C GLY A 518 11.89 -13.38 -8.27
N ASP A 519 10.65 -13.01 -8.59
CA ASP A 519 10.23 -11.67 -8.98
C ASP A 519 9.74 -10.81 -7.79
N ASP A 520 9.86 -11.34 -6.58
CA ASP A 520 9.39 -10.76 -5.31
C ASP A 520 10.45 -9.92 -4.58
N TYR A 521 11.37 -9.31 -5.34
CA TYR A 521 12.38 -8.40 -4.81
C TYR A 521 11.82 -6.98 -4.61
N GLU A 522 12.49 -6.20 -3.76
CA GLU A 522 12.15 -4.81 -3.49
C GLU A 522 12.58 -3.90 -4.65
N LEU A 523 11.62 -3.11 -5.16
CA LEU A 523 11.86 -2.15 -6.23
C LEU A 523 12.67 -0.94 -5.71
N GLY A 524 13.49 -0.34 -6.58
CA GLY A 524 14.28 0.85 -6.26
C GLY A 524 15.60 0.60 -5.51
N ILE A 525 15.93 -0.64 -5.14
CA ILE A 525 17.20 -0.97 -4.47
C ILE A 525 18.20 -1.53 -5.48
N SER A 526 19.22 -0.75 -5.81
CA SER A 526 20.18 -1.07 -6.87
C SER A 526 21.48 -1.73 -6.39
N ASN A 527 21.74 -1.77 -5.07
CA ASN A 527 23.00 -2.28 -4.52
C ASN A 527 22.84 -3.00 -3.18
N GLU A 528 23.85 -3.82 -2.85
CA GLU A 528 23.91 -4.64 -1.64
C GLU A 528 23.96 -3.82 -0.35
N THR A 529 24.68 -2.69 -0.34
CA THR A 529 24.82 -1.83 0.83
C THR A 529 23.46 -1.29 1.27
N SER A 530 22.72 -0.65 0.35
CA SER A 530 21.37 -0.13 0.62
C SER A 530 20.39 -1.22 1.02
N CYS A 531 20.53 -2.44 0.49
CA CYS A 531 19.72 -3.58 0.94
C CYS A 531 20.04 -3.97 2.39
N ASN A 532 21.32 -4.07 2.74
CA ASN A 532 21.76 -4.51 4.06
C ASN A 532 21.51 -3.44 5.14
N GLU A 533 21.59 -2.15 4.81
CA GLU A 533 21.31 -1.03 5.73
C GLU A 533 19.87 -1.07 6.27
N ARG A 534 18.90 -1.63 5.53
CA ARG A 534 17.53 -1.83 6.00
C ARG A 534 17.41 -2.80 7.17
N ASN A 535 18.44 -3.62 7.42
CA ASN A 535 18.50 -4.47 8.62
C ASN A 535 19.09 -3.73 9.84
N MET A 536 19.69 -2.54 9.65
CA MET A 536 20.31 -1.75 10.72
C MET A 536 19.29 -0.80 11.34
N ILE A 537 18.19 -1.37 11.83
CA ILE A 537 17.13 -0.62 12.46
C ILE A 537 17.63 -0.04 13.79
N LYS A 538 17.36 1.25 14.01
CA LYS A 538 17.69 1.98 15.23
C LYS A 538 16.48 2.75 15.71
N ASP A 539 16.47 3.06 17.00
CA ASP A 539 15.47 3.90 17.61
C ASP A 539 15.91 5.37 17.48
N TYR A 540 15.02 6.20 16.96
CA TYR A 540 15.19 7.63 16.80
C TYR A 540 14.21 8.34 17.71
N THR A 541 14.69 9.38 18.39
CA THR A 541 13.90 10.13 19.36
C THR A 541 13.73 11.56 18.88
N ILE A 542 12.47 12.02 18.79
CA ILE A 542 12.12 13.35 18.32
C ILE A 542 11.34 14.05 19.43
N LYS A 543 11.76 15.27 19.77
CA LYS A 543 11.07 16.12 20.74
C LYS A 543 10.13 17.04 20.00
N LEU A 544 8.85 17.01 20.37
CA LEU A 544 7.83 17.91 19.86
C LEU A 544 7.38 18.82 21.01
N TYR A 545 7.36 20.11 20.76
CA TYR A 545 6.91 21.11 21.73
C TYR A 545 5.46 21.45 21.47
N ARG A 546 4.71 21.80 22.52
CA ARG A 546 3.31 22.21 22.43
C ARG A 546 3.10 23.21 21.30
N GLY A 547 2.10 22.95 20.46
CA GLY A 547 1.81 23.76 19.27
C GLY A 547 2.46 23.18 18.02
N ILE A 548 3.11 24.04 17.24
CA ILE A 548 3.53 23.79 15.87
C ILE A 548 4.99 23.31 15.83
N ASN A 549 5.22 22.21 15.11
CA ASN A 549 6.55 21.63 14.91
C ASN A 549 6.71 21.27 13.44
N PHE A 550 7.75 21.80 12.79
CA PHE A 550 8.17 21.34 11.48
C PHE A 550 9.35 20.40 11.66
N ILE A 551 9.18 19.14 11.29
CA ILE A 551 10.14 18.07 11.55
C ILE A 551 10.66 17.52 10.24
N GLY A 552 11.97 17.40 10.14
CA GLY A 552 12.66 16.69 9.05
C GLY A 552 13.14 15.33 9.51
N PHE A 553 12.82 14.27 8.77
CA PHE A 553 13.35 12.94 9.08
C PHE A 553 14.65 12.69 8.33
N ASP A 554 15.75 12.39 9.03
CA ASP A 554 17.02 11.98 8.42
C ASP A 554 17.15 10.45 8.26
N PHE A 555 16.06 9.73 8.51
CA PHE A 555 15.90 8.29 8.41
C PHE A 555 14.52 7.96 7.83
N SER A 556 14.31 6.73 7.39
CA SER A 556 12.99 6.23 6.97
C SER A 556 12.27 5.66 8.20
N PRO A 557 11.20 6.31 8.71
CA PRO A 557 10.54 5.87 9.94
C PRO A 557 9.78 4.56 9.76
N LEU A 558 9.93 3.69 10.75
CA LEU A 558 9.32 2.38 10.85
C LEU A 558 8.56 2.24 12.17
N TYR A 559 7.60 1.31 12.16
CA TYR A 559 6.92 0.82 13.34
C TYR A 559 6.82 -0.70 13.24
N HIS A 560 7.54 -1.45 14.08
CA HIS A 560 7.60 -2.92 14.00
C HIS A 560 8.12 -3.43 12.64
N ASN A 561 9.22 -2.85 12.16
CA ASN A 561 9.89 -3.21 10.89
C ASN A 561 9.05 -2.99 9.61
N ARG A 562 8.02 -2.14 9.65
CA ARG A 562 7.29 -1.64 8.47
C ARG A 562 7.23 -0.13 8.48
N GLU A 563 7.04 0.47 7.31
CA GLU A 563 6.71 1.89 7.18
C GLU A 563 5.52 2.24 8.09
N ILE A 564 5.70 3.27 8.89
CA ILE A 564 4.67 3.80 9.79
C ILE A 564 3.78 4.77 9.02
N LEU A 565 2.47 4.63 9.22
CA LEU A 565 1.48 5.54 8.66
C LEU A 565 1.26 6.74 9.59
N SER A 566 0.92 7.90 9.04
CA SER A 566 0.63 9.10 9.83
C SER A 566 -0.54 8.91 10.79
N SER A 567 -1.57 8.15 10.41
CA SER A 567 -2.65 7.79 11.32
C SER A 567 -2.21 6.91 12.49
N GLU A 568 -1.23 6.03 12.28
CA GLU A 568 -0.71 5.17 13.34
C GLU A 568 0.07 5.99 14.36
N LEU A 569 0.76 7.06 13.94
CA LEU A 569 1.36 8.01 14.87
C LEU A 569 0.33 8.70 15.75
N LEU A 570 -0.80 9.14 15.20
CA LEU A 570 -1.90 9.73 15.99
C LEU A 570 -2.47 8.74 17.02
N GLU A 571 -2.53 7.44 16.67
CA GLU A 571 -2.98 6.39 17.57
C GLU A 571 -1.96 6.07 18.69
N ILE A 572 -0.67 6.02 18.34
CA ILE A 572 0.43 5.72 19.29
C ILE A 572 0.65 6.90 20.25
N TYR A 573 0.56 8.13 19.73
CA TYR A 573 0.78 9.37 20.46
C TYR A 573 -0.46 10.26 20.41
N PRO A 574 -1.44 10.04 21.31
CA PRO A 574 -2.72 10.76 21.29
C PRO A 574 -2.62 12.28 21.47
N GLN A 575 -1.46 12.80 21.87
CA GLN A 575 -1.17 14.23 21.98
C GLN A 575 -0.95 14.90 20.62
N ILE A 576 -0.63 14.14 19.57
CA ILE A 576 -0.55 14.65 18.22
C ILE A 576 -1.98 14.88 17.72
N LEU A 577 -2.22 16.09 17.22
CA LEU A 577 -3.54 16.56 16.76
C LEU A 577 -3.63 16.57 15.25
N LEU A 578 -2.56 16.97 14.58
CA LEU A 578 -2.49 17.09 13.12
C LEU A 578 -1.08 16.71 12.64
N ILE A 579 -1.04 16.00 11.52
CA ILE A 579 0.17 15.71 10.76
C ILE A 579 -0.11 16.08 9.30
N ALA A 580 0.76 16.85 8.67
CA ALA A 580 0.55 17.29 7.28
C ALA A 580 1.85 17.37 6.49
N ASN A 581 1.73 17.28 5.16
CA ASN A 581 2.80 17.45 4.19
C ASN A 581 2.60 18.77 3.41
N PHE A 582 3.66 19.35 2.86
CA PHE A 582 3.58 20.57 2.05
C PHE A 582 4.34 20.41 0.73
N LYS A 583 3.64 20.59 -0.38
CA LYS A 583 4.16 20.42 -1.73
C LYS A 583 3.38 21.28 -2.73
N GLU A 584 4.00 21.69 -3.84
CA GLU A 584 3.31 22.35 -4.98
C GLU A 584 2.44 23.54 -4.53
N TYR A 585 2.94 24.33 -3.57
CA TYR A 585 2.29 25.52 -2.99
C TYR A 585 1.12 25.29 -2.03
N GLU A 586 0.79 24.05 -1.65
CA GLU A 586 -0.33 23.77 -0.75
C GLU A 586 -0.02 22.70 0.31
N TRP A 587 -0.80 22.74 1.39
CA TRP A 587 -0.86 21.66 2.36
C TRP A 587 -1.56 20.46 1.73
N GLN A 588 -0.86 19.34 1.69
CA GLN A 588 -1.34 18.07 1.15
C GLN A 588 -1.28 16.99 2.24
N ASP A 589 -2.03 15.91 2.03
CA ASP A 589 -2.05 14.75 2.91
C ASP A 589 -2.22 15.13 4.40
N ILE A 590 -3.20 15.98 4.69
CA ILE A 590 -3.47 16.42 6.07
C ILE A 590 -4.22 15.31 6.78
N VAL A 591 -3.70 14.85 7.91
CA VAL A 591 -4.35 13.87 8.80
C VAL A 591 -4.58 14.51 10.16
N ILE A 592 -5.83 14.50 10.61
CA ILE A 592 -6.21 15.10 11.89
C ILE A 592 -6.90 14.10 12.80
N LYS A 593 -6.69 14.27 14.10
CA LYS A 593 -7.44 13.57 15.13
C LYS A 593 -8.83 14.18 15.25
N THR A 594 -9.86 13.33 15.29
CA THR A 594 -11.24 13.77 15.48
C THR A 594 -11.86 13.18 16.76
N SER A 595 -13.06 13.65 17.10
CA SER A 595 -13.80 13.15 18.28
C SER A 595 -14.74 11.99 17.97
N THR A 596 -15.11 11.81 16.71
CA THR A 596 -16.20 10.95 16.22
C THR A 596 -15.68 9.75 15.46
N ILE A 597 -14.62 9.92 14.67
CA ILE A 597 -13.91 8.88 13.93
C ILE A 597 -12.43 8.83 14.36
N PRO A 598 -11.71 7.71 14.15
CA PRO A 598 -10.32 7.60 14.60
C PRO A 598 -9.41 8.73 14.09
N TYR A 599 -9.55 9.10 12.81
CA TYR A 599 -8.91 10.26 12.19
C TYR A 599 -9.66 10.66 10.91
N ALA A 600 -9.48 11.89 10.46
CA ALA A 600 -9.91 12.38 9.16
C ALA A 600 -8.70 12.69 8.27
N GLY A 601 -8.88 12.58 6.96
CA GLY A 601 -7.84 12.84 5.97
C GLY A 601 -7.11 11.59 5.49
N ASN A 602 -6.32 11.76 4.41
CA ASN A 602 -5.67 10.66 3.73
C ASN A 602 -4.35 10.29 4.39
N ASP A 603 -4.23 9.01 4.70
CA ASP A 603 -3.07 8.45 5.40
C ASP A 603 -1.86 8.37 4.46
N PHE A 604 -0.66 8.56 4.99
CA PHE A 604 0.58 8.57 4.22
C PHE A 604 1.76 8.03 5.03
N THR A 605 2.81 7.61 4.34
CA THR A 605 4.06 7.13 4.94
C THR A 605 5.09 8.24 5.03
N PHE A 606 6.00 8.13 6.01
CA PHE A 606 7.10 9.07 6.16
C PHE A 606 8.31 8.62 5.33
N GLU A 607 8.95 9.58 4.69
CA GLU A 607 10.12 9.35 3.84
C GLU A 607 11.36 10.03 4.44
N GLN A 608 12.52 9.40 4.26
CA GLN A 608 13.79 10.01 4.60
C GLN A 608 14.00 11.28 3.75
N ASN A 609 14.51 12.31 4.41
CA ASN A 609 14.79 13.64 3.90
C ASN A 609 13.57 14.50 3.53
N ARG A 610 12.36 14.06 3.87
CA ARG A 610 11.16 14.90 3.79
C ARG A 610 10.85 15.59 5.11
N GLY A 611 10.18 16.73 5.02
CA GLY A 611 9.70 17.46 6.18
C GLY A 611 8.19 17.36 6.33
N TYR A 612 7.72 17.47 7.57
CA TYR A 612 6.32 17.31 7.94
C TYR A 612 5.93 18.30 9.03
N LEU A 613 4.68 18.76 9.00
CA LEU A 613 4.08 19.55 10.06
C LEU A 613 3.46 18.60 11.09
N PHE A 614 3.75 18.85 12.38
CA PHE A 614 3.10 18.24 13.53
C PHE A 614 2.51 19.33 14.42
N THR A 615 1.22 19.22 14.72
CA THR A 615 0.58 20.01 15.77
C THR A 615 0.33 19.13 16.98
N VAL A 616 0.83 19.52 18.17
CA VAL A 616 0.69 18.73 19.40
C VAL A 616 0.08 19.52 20.55
N SER A 617 -0.73 18.87 21.38
CA SER A 617 -1.45 19.52 22.49
C SER A 617 -0.57 19.85 23.69
N GLU A 618 0.54 19.13 23.87
CA GLU A 618 1.51 19.28 24.96
C GLU A 618 2.89 18.82 24.48
N ASP A 619 3.94 19.19 25.23
CA ASP A 619 5.31 18.73 24.95
C ASP A 619 5.38 17.20 25.04
N ILE A 620 5.86 16.56 23.98
CA ILE A 620 6.01 15.11 23.92
C ILE A 620 7.36 14.73 23.34
N THR A 621 7.79 13.51 23.67
CA THR A 621 8.92 12.87 23.01
C THR A 621 8.40 11.62 22.33
N ILE A 622 8.55 11.56 21.01
CA ILE A 622 8.20 10.39 20.23
C ILE A 622 9.46 9.57 19.97
N THR A 623 9.32 8.25 20.04
CA THR A 623 10.36 7.29 19.67
C THR A 623 9.85 6.45 18.51
N LEU A 624 10.64 6.38 17.44
CA LEU A 624 10.33 5.64 16.22
C LEU A 624 11.50 4.76 15.84
N ASP A 625 11.20 3.55 15.39
CA ASP A 625 12.19 2.71 14.78
C ASP A 625 12.49 3.28 13.39
N GLY A 626 13.65 2.98 12.83
CA GLY A 626 13.97 3.47 11.51
C GLY A 626 15.30 3.00 10.99
N TRP A 627 15.55 3.23 9.71
CA TRP A 627 16.83 2.97 9.10
C TRP A 627 17.24 4.17 8.26
N LYS A 628 18.54 4.43 8.18
CA LYS A 628 19.11 5.53 7.41
C LYS A 628 19.77 4.97 6.16
N ASN A 629 19.32 5.41 5.00
CA ASN A 629 20.02 5.18 3.75
C ASN A 629 21.21 6.14 3.69
N SER A 630 22.43 5.60 3.61
CA SER A 630 23.64 6.42 3.48
C SER A 630 23.86 6.94 2.05
N VAL A 631 23.20 6.34 1.06
CA VAL A 631 23.29 6.70 -0.36
C VAL A 631 22.01 7.42 -0.75
N VAL A 632 21.91 8.69 -0.35
CA VAL A 632 20.80 9.59 -0.70
C VAL A 632 21.31 10.78 -1.51
N TYR A 633 20.54 11.15 -2.52
CA TYR A 633 20.76 12.32 -3.36
C TYR A 633 19.62 13.31 -3.10
N TYR A 634 19.80 14.55 -3.53
CA TYR A 634 18.69 15.51 -3.56
C TYR A 634 17.58 15.00 -4.47
N ASP A 635 16.34 15.20 -4.04
CA ASP A 635 15.18 14.83 -4.85
C ASP A 635 15.06 15.77 -6.05
N ASP A 636 14.46 15.28 -7.14
CA ASP A 636 13.98 16.15 -8.19
C ASP A 636 12.81 16.96 -7.63
N PHE A 637 12.95 18.28 -7.59
CA PHE A 637 11.95 19.16 -7.02
C PHE A 637 10.96 19.63 -8.08
N ASP A 638 9.66 19.40 -7.83
CA ASP A 638 8.61 20.15 -8.50
C ASP A 638 8.74 21.65 -8.25
N LYS A 639 8.32 22.45 -9.23
CA LYS A 639 8.29 23.91 -9.12
C LYS A 639 7.46 24.33 -7.92
N GLY A 640 7.98 25.29 -7.16
CA GLY A 640 7.33 25.89 -6.02
C GLY A 640 7.91 25.49 -4.67
N TRP A 641 7.10 25.74 -3.64
CA TRP A 641 7.48 25.49 -2.25
C TRP A 641 7.35 24.03 -1.88
N GLN A 642 8.35 23.52 -1.17
CA GLN A 642 8.38 22.16 -0.64
C GLN A 642 8.95 22.15 0.78
N LEU A 643 8.38 21.29 1.62
CA LEU A 643 8.89 21.05 2.95
C LEU A 643 9.81 19.83 2.95
N VAL A 644 11.11 20.09 3.07
CA VAL A 644 12.18 19.09 3.12
C VAL A 644 12.75 18.97 4.53
N GLY A 645 13.64 18.01 4.76
CA GLY A 645 14.26 17.88 6.08
C GLY A 645 15.37 16.86 6.18
N GLY A 646 15.90 16.66 7.38
CA GLY A 646 16.98 15.71 7.65
C GLY A 646 18.36 16.18 7.19
N THR A 647 19.37 15.36 7.51
CA THR A 647 20.79 15.76 7.40
C THR A 647 21.21 16.16 5.99
N LEU A 648 20.55 15.66 4.94
CA LEU A 648 20.86 16.01 3.56
C LEU A 648 20.74 17.52 3.31
N TYR A 649 19.70 18.15 3.86
CA TYR A 649 19.44 19.59 3.68
C TYR A 649 20.01 20.45 4.81
N THR A 650 20.29 19.87 5.98
CA THR A 650 20.77 20.63 7.14
C THR A 650 22.30 20.62 7.28
N GLN A 651 23.00 19.67 6.65
CA GLN A 651 24.48 19.57 6.71
C GLN A 651 25.22 20.83 6.24
N SER A 652 24.58 21.64 5.37
CA SER A 652 25.12 22.92 4.92
C SER A 652 25.24 23.94 6.07
N GLY A 653 24.53 23.72 7.18
CA GLY A 653 24.56 24.52 8.41
C GLY A 653 23.86 25.88 8.31
N TRP A 654 23.79 26.46 7.12
CA TRP A 654 23.19 27.77 6.84
C TRP A 654 22.41 27.77 5.53
N ALA A 655 21.35 28.57 5.46
CA ALA A 655 20.49 28.68 4.29
C ALA A 655 21.24 29.12 3.02
N SER A 656 22.12 30.12 3.11
CA SER A 656 22.93 30.57 1.97
C SER A 656 23.80 29.45 1.39
N LYS A 657 24.38 28.62 2.28
CA LYS A 657 25.20 27.48 1.88
C LYS A 657 24.36 26.38 1.25
N LEU A 658 23.16 26.13 1.76
CA LEU A 658 22.22 25.18 1.17
C LEU A 658 21.81 25.58 -0.25
N ILE A 659 21.48 26.87 -0.48
CA ILE A 659 21.19 27.41 -1.83
C ILE A 659 22.37 27.14 -2.77
N SER A 660 23.59 27.46 -2.33
CA SER A 660 24.79 27.21 -3.14
C SER A 660 25.03 25.73 -3.41
N ASP A 661 24.82 24.84 -2.43
CA ASP A 661 25.06 23.40 -2.56
C ASP A 661 24.03 22.75 -3.50
N LEU A 662 22.76 23.14 -3.42
CA LEU A 662 21.72 22.67 -4.33
C LEU A 662 21.98 23.11 -5.78
N LYS A 663 22.40 24.37 -5.98
CA LYS A 663 22.77 24.88 -7.30
C LYS A 663 23.95 24.12 -7.93
N LEU A 664 24.94 23.71 -7.12
CA LEU A 664 26.03 22.86 -7.58
C LEU A 664 25.59 21.45 -8.01
N ASN A 665 24.39 21.02 -7.57
CA ASN A 665 23.76 19.76 -7.94
C ASN A 665 22.68 19.93 -9.03
N ASN A 666 22.71 21.03 -9.79
CA ASN A 666 21.73 21.37 -10.83
C ASN A 666 20.29 21.52 -10.33
N ILE A 667 20.13 21.95 -9.08
CA ILE A 667 18.84 22.26 -8.49
C ILE A 667 18.78 23.76 -8.25
N ASP A 668 18.02 24.46 -9.09
CA ASP A 668 17.84 25.91 -8.96
C ASP A 668 16.78 26.22 -7.91
N ILE A 669 17.24 26.66 -6.75
CA ILE A 669 16.41 27.27 -5.72
C ILE A 669 16.90 28.69 -5.45
N GLU A 670 15.98 29.58 -5.09
CA GLU A 670 16.34 30.95 -4.70
C GLU A 670 15.95 31.27 -3.26
N THR A 671 15.12 30.44 -2.63
CA THR A 671 14.58 30.76 -1.30
C THR A 671 14.59 29.56 -0.38
N VAL A 672 15.07 29.79 0.84
CA VAL A 672 15.02 28.86 1.97
C VAL A 672 14.31 29.56 3.12
N ALA A 673 13.34 28.90 3.74
CA ALA A 673 12.58 29.42 4.87
C ALA A 673 12.47 28.41 6.01
N ILE A 674 12.46 28.91 7.26
CA ILE A 674 12.35 28.12 8.48
C ILE A 674 11.34 28.80 9.40
N TRP A 675 10.47 28.00 10.01
CA TRP A 675 9.52 28.49 10.99
C TRP A 675 10.19 28.90 12.30
N SER A 676 9.84 30.09 12.81
CA SER A 676 10.26 30.56 14.13
C SER A 676 9.09 30.59 15.11
N ASN A 677 9.13 29.70 16.09
CA ASN A 677 8.13 29.63 17.17
C ASN A 677 8.11 30.87 18.07
N GLU A 678 9.22 31.59 18.20
CA GLU A 678 9.31 32.77 19.08
C GLU A 678 8.47 33.93 18.57
N VAL A 679 8.37 34.05 17.26
CA VAL A 679 7.74 35.18 16.59
C VAL A 679 6.50 34.80 15.77
N GLY A 680 6.26 33.50 15.58
CA GLY A 680 5.10 32.98 14.85
C GLY A 680 5.12 33.29 13.35
N PHE A 681 6.31 33.41 12.76
CA PHE A 681 6.49 33.65 11.32
C PHE A 681 7.70 32.89 10.75
N PHE A 682 7.77 32.84 9.42
CA PHE A 682 8.90 32.25 8.71
C PHE A 682 10.05 33.24 8.59
N ASN A 683 11.22 32.84 9.09
CA ASN A 683 12.48 33.49 8.73
C ASN A 683 12.92 32.92 7.39
N TYR A 684 13.41 33.78 6.49
CA TYR A 684 13.82 33.33 5.16
C TYR A 684 15.11 34.00 4.71
N ARG A 685 15.78 33.29 3.81
CA ARG A 685 16.88 33.77 2.98
C ARG A 685 16.45 33.64 1.52
N ARG A 686 16.49 34.74 0.76
CA ARG A 686 16.27 34.73 -0.70
C ARG A 686 17.44 35.34 -1.45
N GLU A 687 17.89 34.67 -2.51
CA GLU A 687 18.99 35.10 -3.38
C GLU A 687 18.50 35.12 -4.84
N GLU A 688 18.26 36.31 -5.38
CA GLU A 688 17.76 36.53 -6.74
C GLU A 688 18.81 37.30 -7.54
N GLY A 689 19.59 36.58 -8.34
CA GLY A 689 20.74 37.15 -9.03
C GLY A 689 21.81 37.64 -8.05
N GLU A 690 22.08 38.95 -8.04
CA GLU A 690 23.00 39.60 -7.09
C GLU A 690 22.28 40.15 -5.85
N GLU A 691 20.95 40.14 -5.84
CA GLU A 691 20.14 40.69 -4.76
C GLU A 691 19.88 39.66 -3.67
N ILE A 692 19.98 40.11 -2.43
CA ILE A 692 19.87 39.28 -1.24
C ILE A 692 18.81 39.88 -0.32
N TYR A 693 17.84 39.05 0.07
CA TYR A 693 16.73 39.41 0.95
C TYR A 693 16.65 38.50 2.18
N GLY A 694 16.19 39.06 3.29
CA GLY A 694 16.02 38.33 4.55
C GLY A 694 17.34 38.07 5.30
N GLU A 695 17.30 37.14 6.25
CA GLU A 695 18.44 36.79 7.11
C GLU A 695 18.99 35.41 6.74
N ASP A 696 20.30 35.23 6.89
CA ASP A 696 20.87 33.88 6.72
C ASP A 696 20.59 33.06 7.98
N VAL A 697 19.73 32.04 7.82
CA VAL A 697 19.21 31.26 8.94
C VAL A 697 20.03 29.99 9.16
N PRO A 698 20.33 29.63 10.43
CA PRO A 698 21.00 28.37 10.74
C PRO A 698 20.06 27.18 10.53
N LEU A 699 20.61 26.07 10.03
CA LEU A 699 19.90 24.83 9.76
C LEU A 699 20.23 23.78 10.83
N GLU A 700 19.21 23.14 11.41
CA GLU A 700 19.35 22.13 12.47
C GLU A 700 18.82 20.77 11.99
N ASP A 701 19.53 19.69 12.31
CA ASP A 701 19.35 18.34 11.74
C ASP A 701 17.94 17.70 11.84
N THR A 702 17.08 18.23 12.70
CA THR A 702 15.71 17.70 12.91
C THR A 702 14.60 18.66 12.52
N LYS A 703 14.94 19.88 12.10
CA LYS A 703 13.95 20.88 11.69
C LYS A 703 13.56 20.67 10.23
N GLY A 704 12.27 20.80 9.96
CA GLY A 704 11.75 20.93 8.60
C GLY A 704 12.18 22.27 8.01
N VAL A 705 12.60 22.25 6.75
CA VAL A 705 13.09 23.41 6.00
C VAL A 705 12.21 23.57 4.76
N PHE A 706 11.74 24.77 4.51
CA PHE A 706 11.03 25.08 3.28
C PHE A 706 12.01 25.56 2.22
N ILE A 707 11.94 24.98 1.03
CA ILE A 707 12.71 25.43 -0.13
C ILE A 707 11.77 25.78 -1.28
N ARG A 708 12.15 26.73 -2.12
CA ARG A 708 11.41 27.10 -3.32
C ARG A 708 12.22 26.84 -4.58
N ALA A 709 11.78 25.87 -5.38
CA ALA A 709 12.37 25.47 -6.66
C ALA A 709 11.65 26.13 -7.86
N TYR A 710 12.32 26.26 -9.00
CA TYR A 710 11.84 26.98 -10.19
C TYR A 710 11.80 26.18 -11.49
#